data_AF-A0A4Z1L2F2-F1
#
_entry.id   AF-A0A4Z1L2F2-F1
#
_cell.length_a   1.000
_cell.length_b   1.000
_cell.length_c   1.000
_cell.angle_alpha   90.00
_cell.angle_beta   90.00
_cell.angle_gamma   90.00
#
_symmetry.space_group_name_H-M   'P 1'
#
loop_
_entity.id
_entity.type
_entity.pdbx_description
1 polymer ?
#
loop_
_entity_poly.entity_id
_entity_poly.type
_entity_poly.pdbx_seq_one_letter_code
_entity_poly.pdbx_strand_id
1 'polypeptide(L)'
;MSDLDLDLDLEGLWIQCERPNDQKTQSCTCTYCSDQRTHYSKDDLRLHIEERHGGNITSHVHGFQQHPEALEPQLVLMRSIDDSHHYEVVVESIVPSQEVQFPNYIATNNKETLTDRFSTMADAGDDVSTILSASFREVSVSTLPAKEKARLFTQNEKQHYQHHPNQECYHDKANIQPAKSSKQSERNKSDIMLQFKTRHISQKQLIVEARGLYAGLQMVAAKCIEVDEKLAILQGDSPVPEPLNDKQWNALNELHHTLIYAFYDLFQVLQHPSASLALQTLPSKHFLPGRMWRHAIHSFLEVLRARLPTSHDNMIAFMNSTYSMLGIFYETVPAFQDVWIECLGDLGRFRTAVAVDNTEDKQIWNSVARYWYSKASDRAPATGRLYHHLAILTYPNSDPLSGLYYYAKSLCVATPFTPTKESLVKFFHQVKSKQVQLPSFNTTFVIAHSYIFTYTNMEQFERTVEKFLSLLDSHIGQVTRKFMEEGYHISISNIIAAIGFGSGDNPVTKLMMHSSTHNTSEDYMGGTQNDLSQPTTAFRYAEYLNNSVLEIVLKRIGDLNVLPFVHVTLVYLHHISQFDNATALLALGFPWQLLNIMLNTLLCSYGTLECIEHNGFPSLKKNENDYVRPFTEDYAMRGLSWAEGLYPEEYFLDENVDEEEKCQELPSMLKQRQERILWLACRVAARVSPWLIFNSSKSEFTTEARSADLQSERTC
;
A
#
# COMPACT_ATOMS: atom_id res chain seq x y z
N MET A 1 42.35 -9.08 24.10
CA MET A 1 41.69 -8.94 25.40
C MET A 1 40.82 -7.70 25.34
N SER A 2 39.51 -7.72 25.36
CA SER A 2 38.45 -8.73 25.16
C SER A 2 37.21 -7.84 25.12
N ASP A 3 36.29 -8.11 24.20
CA ASP A 3 35.04 -7.40 24.02
C ASP A 3 34.42 -7.04 25.38
N LEU A 4 34.41 -5.73 25.69
CA LEU A 4 33.60 -5.25 26.80
C LEU A 4 32.16 -5.35 26.34
N ASP A 5 31.47 -6.33 26.93
CA ASP A 5 30.02 -6.46 26.99
C ASP A 5 29.35 -5.08 26.98
N LEU A 6 28.91 -4.67 25.80
CA LEU A 6 27.90 -3.64 25.60
C LEU A 6 26.54 -4.32 25.76
N ASP A 7 26.35 -4.92 26.95
CA ASP A 7 25.04 -5.26 27.47
C ASP A 7 24.33 -3.93 27.74
N LEU A 8 23.75 -3.39 26.67
CA LEU A 8 22.67 -2.42 26.78
C LEU A 8 21.57 -3.15 27.55
N ASP A 9 21.59 -3.02 28.87
CA ASP A 9 20.53 -3.41 29.81
C ASP A 9 19.25 -2.57 29.59
N LEU A 10 18.82 -2.49 28.33
CA LEU A 10 17.47 -2.18 27.94
C LEU A 10 16.57 -3.40 28.24
N GLU A 11 17.13 -4.62 28.25
CA GLU A 11 16.42 -5.87 28.55
C GLU A 11 15.97 -5.94 30.03
N GLY A 12 16.77 -5.46 31.00
CA GLY A 12 16.39 -5.39 32.41
C GLY A 12 15.37 -4.29 32.74
N LEU A 13 15.36 -3.18 31.99
CA LEU A 13 14.27 -2.19 32.04
C LEU A 13 13.00 -2.65 31.30
N TRP A 14 13.10 -3.72 30.51
CA TRP A 14 12.02 -4.28 29.70
C TRP A 14 11.11 -5.24 30.50
N ILE A 15 11.60 -5.85 31.58
CA ILE A 15 10.83 -6.85 32.36
C ILE A 15 9.68 -6.23 33.18
N GLN A 16 9.59 -4.90 33.30
CA GLN A 16 8.51 -4.24 34.05
C GLN A 16 7.16 -4.11 33.29
N CYS A 17 7.07 -4.57 32.04
CA CYS A 17 5.83 -4.57 31.26
C CYS A 17 5.34 -5.98 30.88
N GLU A 18 5.57 -7.00 31.72
CA GLU A 18 4.79 -8.24 31.67
C GLU A 18 3.52 -8.07 32.53
N ARG A 19 2.33 -8.27 31.94
CA ARG A 19 1.09 -8.38 32.74
C ARG A 19 1.17 -9.67 33.57
N PRO A 20 1.15 -9.63 34.91
CA PRO A 20 0.83 -10.80 35.70
C PRO A 20 -0.62 -11.18 35.40
N ASN A 21 -0.86 -12.40 34.92
CA ASN A 21 -2.22 -12.92 34.89
C ASN A 21 -2.56 -13.38 36.32
N ASP A 22 -3.18 -12.45 37.05
CA ASP A 22 -3.75 -12.62 38.38
C ASP A 22 -2.75 -12.75 39.56
N GLN A 23 -3.04 -12.04 40.65
CA GLN A 23 -2.15 -11.78 41.80
C GLN A 23 -1.88 -13.00 42.70
N LYS A 24 -2.14 -14.24 42.26
CA LYS A 24 -1.96 -15.43 43.11
C LYS A 24 -1.18 -16.61 42.53
N THR A 25 -0.83 -16.61 41.24
CA THR A 25 0.06 -17.65 40.67
C THR A 25 0.89 -17.07 39.52
N GLN A 26 2.20 -16.91 39.71
CA GLN A 26 3.13 -16.53 38.66
C GLN A 26 3.24 -17.66 37.63
N SER A 27 2.37 -17.68 36.62
CA SER A 27 2.45 -18.63 35.51
C SER A 27 2.76 -17.91 34.20
N CYS A 28 3.71 -18.43 33.42
CA CYS A 28 4.21 -17.87 32.16
C CYS A 28 3.81 -18.76 30.98
N THR A 29 3.47 -18.19 29.82
CA THR A 29 2.91 -18.93 28.68
C THR A 29 3.89 -18.95 27.50
N CYS A 30 4.11 -20.12 26.89
CA CYS A 30 4.99 -20.25 25.72
C CYS A 30 4.28 -19.77 24.45
N THR A 31 4.81 -18.73 23.80
CA THR A 31 4.23 -18.13 22.58
C THR A 31 4.56 -18.89 21.30
N TYR A 32 5.57 -19.78 21.32
CA TYR A 32 5.93 -20.65 20.18
C TYR A 32 5.06 -21.90 20.07
N CYS A 33 4.22 -22.17 21.07
CA CYS A 33 3.27 -23.26 21.08
C CYS A 33 1.89 -22.75 20.64
N SER A 34 1.31 -23.37 19.60
CA SER A 34 -0.02 -23.03 19.08
C SER A 34 -1.15 -23.25 20.09
N ASP A 35 -0.91 -24.03 21.15
CA ASP A 35 -1.85 -24.30 22.24
C ASP A 35 -1.63 -23.44 23.50
N GLN A 36 -0.74 -22.43 23.47
CA GLN A 36 -0.48 -21.49 24.58
C GLN A 36 -0.30 -22.18 25.94
N ARG A 37 0.56 -23.19 26.01
CA ARG A 37 0.83 -23.90 27.27
C ARG A 37 1.41 -22.99 28.35
N THR A 38 0.85 -23.11 29.55
CA THR A 38 1.22 -22.33 30.73
C THR A 38 2.17 -23.12 31.64
N HIS A 39 3.25 -22.48 32.07
CA HIS A 39 4.31 -23.01 32.92
C HIS A 39 4.35 -22.24 34.24
N TYR A 40 4.67 -22.92 35.34
CA TYR A 40 4.54 -22.36 36.69
C TYR A 40 5.80 -21.66 37.21
N SER A 41 6.87 -21.62 36.41
CA SER A 41 8.09 -20.86 36.70
C SER A 41 8.79 -20.43 35.41
N LYS A 42 9.63 -19.39 35.49
CA LYS A 42 10.42 -18.91 34.35
C LYS A 42 11.47 -19.94 33.90
N ASP A 43 12.02 -20.72 34.84
CA ASP A 43 13.00 -21.77 34.54
C ASP A 43 12.37 -22.95 33.78
N ASP A 44 11.12 -23.31 34.11
CA ASP A 44 10.37 -24.36 33.40
C ASP A 44 10.00 -23.95 31.97
N LEU A 45 9.65 -22.68 31.77
CA LEU A 45 9.40 -22.13 30.43
C LEU A 45 10.70 -22.12 29.61
N ARG A 46 11.84 -21.78 30.23
CA ARG A 46 13.14 -21.75 29.56
C ARG A 46 13.58 -23.15 29.11
N LEU A 47 13.46 -24.14 30.00
CA LEU A 47 13.73 -25.55 29.67
C LEU A 47 12.80 -26.05 28.55
N HIS A 48 11.51 -25.70 28.60
CA HIS A 48 10.56 -26.07 27.55
C HIS A 48 10.95 -25.48 26.18
N ILE A 49 11.37 -24.21 26.13
CA ILE A 49 11.82 -23.55 24.89
C ILE A 49 13.12 -24.17 24.37
N GLU A 50 14.09 -24.43 25.25
CA GLU A 50 15.37 -25.07 24.89
C GLU A 50 15.16 -26.51 24.36
N GLU A 51 14.25 -27.29 24.95
CA GLU A 51 13.99 -28.68 24.57
C GLU A 51 13.10 -28.83 23.31
N ARG A 52 12.09 -27.97 23.12
CA ARG A 52 11.09 -28.11 22.04
C ARG A 52 11.28 -27.14 20.88
N HIS A 53 11.97 -26.03 21.11
CA HIS A 53 12.14 -24.94 20.15
C HIS A 53 13.63 -24.55 19.96
N GLY A 54 14.57 -25.34 20.50
CA GLY A 54 16.01 -25.09 20.41
C GLY A 54 16.55 -24.98 18.97
N GLY A 55 15.88 -25.58 17.98
CA GLY A 55 16.22 -25.43 16.56
C GLY A 55 15.92 -24.04 15.95
N ASN A 56 15.15 -23.19 16.65
CA ASN A 56 14.84 -21.82 16.23
C ASN A 56 15.78 -20.78 16.87
N ILE A 57 16.77 -21.22 17.65
CA ILE A 57 17.76 -20.35 18.28
C ILE A 57 19.14 -20.78 17.77
N THR A 58 19.62 -20.18 16.68
CA THR A 58 20.99 -20.43 16.19
C THR A 58 21.86 -19.18 16.19
N SER A 59 23.01 -19.35 16.85
CA SER A 59 24.21 -18.54 16.86
C SER A 59 24.87 -18.38 15.47
N HIS A 60 25.47 -17.21 15.26
CA HIS A 60 26.46 -16.82 14.22
C HIS A 60 25.99 -16.08 12.95
N VAL A 61 26.87 -15.13 12.61
CA VAL A 61 26.88 -14.03 11.64
C VAL A 61 26.78 -14.46 10.17
N HIS A 62 26.16 -13.57 9.37
CA HIS A 62 26.02 -13.47 7.90
C HIS A 62 24.81 -14.12 7.23
N GLY A 63 23.95 -13.25 6.67
CA GLY A 63 22.94 -13.58 5.66
C GLY A 63 21.54 -13.19 6.10
N PHE A 64 21.15 -11.92 5.92
CA PHE A 64 19.73 -11.57 5.92
C PHE A 64 19.09 -12.17 4.66
N GLN A 65 18.47 -13.34 4.83
CA GLN A 65 17.39 -13.82 3.99
C GLN A 65 16.19 -14.12 4.89
N GLN A 66 15.25 -13.17 4.82
CA GLN A 66 13.79 -13.31 4.91
C GLN A 66 13.23 -14.57 5.59
N HIS A 67 12.68 -14.36 6.79
CA HIS A 67 11.26 -14.66 7.04
C HIS A 67 10.73 -13.64 8.07
N PRO A 68 9.86 -12.70 7.66
CA PRO A 68 9.11 -11.86 8.57
C PRO A 68 7.78 -12.53 8.87
N GLU A 69 7.72 -13.32 9.93
CA GLU A 69 6.54 -13.23 10.79
C GLU A 69 6.83 -12.11 11.80
N ALA A 70 6.87 -10.89 11.27
CA ALA A 70 6.53 -9.77 12.11
C ALA A 70 5.13 -10.10 12.63
N LEU A 71 5.01 -10.22 13.96
CA LEU A 71 3.77 -9.86 14.63
C LEU A 71 3.51 -8.38 14.30
N GLU A 72 3.03 -8.15 13.08
CA GLU A 72 2.39 -6.92 12.66
C GLU A 72 1.30 -6.65 13.69
N PRO A 73 1.13 -5.40 14.15
CA PRO A 73 -0.12 -5.00 14.72
C PRO A 73 -1.18 -5.39 13.71
N GLN A 74 -2.03 -6.36 14.06
CA GLN A 74 -3.38 -6.37 13.57
C GLN A 74 -3.94 -5.00 13.92
N LEU A 75 -3.84 -4.06 12.99
CA LEU A 75 -4.60 -2.82 13.02
C LEU A 75 -6.04 -3.29 13.02
N VAL A 76 -6.62 -3.19 14.20
CA VAL A 76 -7.93 -3.73 14.53
C VAL A 76 -8.89 -3.32 13.42
N LEU A 77 -9.52 -4.34 12.86
CA LEU A 77 -10.62 -4.28 11.93
C LEU A 77 -11.54 -3.09 12.27
N MET A 78 -11.61 -2.11 11.39
CA MET A 78 -12.74 -1.18 11.38
C MET A 78 -13.99 -2.04 11.19
N ARG A 79 -14.78 -2.24 12.24
CA ARG A 79 -16.19 -2.60 12.07
C ARG A 79 -16.81 -1.48 11.24
N SER A 80 -17.08 -1.81 9.97
CA SER A 80 -18.11 -1.24 9.09
C SER A 80 -18.70 0.08 9.59
N ILE A 81 -18.19 1.21 9.10
CA ILE A 81 -18.93 2.48 9.09
C ILE A 81 -19.98 2.31 7.99
N ASP A 82 -21.11 1.69 8.34
CA ASP A 82 -22.28 1.58 7.46
C ASP A 82 -23.53 1.49 8.34
N ASP A 83 -23.68 2.45 9.27
CA ASP A 83 -24.97 2.75 9.89
C ASP A 83 -25.43 4.12 9.41
N SER A 84 -26.31 4.04 8.42
CA SER A 84 -27.05 5.14 7.81
C SER A 84 -28.01 5.77 8.81
N HIS A 85 -27.62 6.83 9.52
CA HIS A 85 -28.56 7.71 10.23
C HIS A 85 -28.35 9.16 9.77
N HIS A 86 -29.23 9.61 8.87
CA HIS A 86 -29.40 11.03 8.52
C HIS A 86 -29.93 11.80 9.73
N TYR A 87 -29.27 12.90 10.08
CA TYR A 87 -29.89 13.98 10.84
C TYR A 87 -29.61 15.31 10.13
N GLU A 88 -30.65 15.87 9.51
CA GLU A 88 -30.66 17.27 9.08
C GLU A 88 -30.65 18.15 10.33
N VAL A 89 -29.65 19.03 10.46
CA VAL A 89 -29.73 20.21 11.32
C VAL A 89 -29.28 21.44 10.53
N VAL A 90 -30.11 22.47 10.65
CA VAL A 90 -30.10 23.71 9.90
C VAL A 90 -29.37 24.79 10.72
N VAL A 91 -28.46 25.50 10.05
CA VAL A 91 -28.08 26.93 10.19
C VAL A 91 -26.85 27.37 11.01
N GLU A 92 -26.15 28.28 10.31
CA GLU A 92 -25.34 29.46 10.70
C GLU A 92 -23.81 29.37 10.66
N SER A 93 -23.26 30.08 9.65
CA SER A 93 -21.85 30.24 9.37
C SER A 93 -21.14 31.00 10.49
N ILE A 94 -20.04 30.46 10.98
CA ILE A 94 -19.04 31.22 11.73
C ILE A 94 -17.67 30.83 11.19
N VAL A 95 -17.04 31.77 10.48
CA VAL A 95 -15.60 31.75 10.21
C VAL A 95 -14.89 32.14 11.52
N PRO A 96 -13.78 31.48 11.88
CA PRO A 96 -12.62 32.29 12.24
C PRO A 96 -11.31 31.75 11.69
N SER A 97 -10.61 32.66 11.00
CA SER A 97 -9.18 32.64 10.77
C SER A 97 -8.41 32.63 12.09
N GLN A 98 -7.53 31.66 12.30
CA GLN A 98 -6.43 31.79 13.26
C GLN A 98 -5.14 31.22 12.66
N GLU A 99 -4.19 32.12 12.41
CA GLU A 99 -2.79 31.81 12.11
C GLU A 99 -2.16 31.12 13.32
N VAL A 100 -1.81 29.84 13.18
CA VAL A 100 -1.03 29.10 14.18
C VAL A 100 0.45 29.40 13.96
N GLN A 101 1.10 30.06 14.92
CA GLN A 101 2.56 30.28 14.92
C GLN A 101 3.30 29.04 15.44
N PHE A 102 4.29 28.57 14.67
CA PHE A 102 5.16 27.46 15.04
C PHE A 102 6.32 27.88 15.97
N PRO A 103 6.74 27.06 16.93
CA PRO A 103 8.02 27.23 17.64
C PRO A 103 9.20 26.80 16.76
N ASN A 104 10.20 27.65 16.60
CA ASN A 104 11.48 27.31 15.96
C ASN A 104 12.29 26.37 16.86
N TYR A 105 12.69 25.19 16.37
CA TYR A 105 13.68 24.34 17.04
C TYR A 105 15.00 24.36 16.27
N ILE A 106 15.98 25.11 16.79
CA ILE A 106 17.39 24.88 16.55
C ILE A 106 17.97 24.49 17.90
N ALA A 107 18.47 23.25 18.01
CA ALA A 107 19.22 22.80 19.17
C ALA A 107 20.56 23.56 19.23
N THR A 108 20.58 24.67 19.97
CA THR A 108 21.84 25.26 20.46
C THR A 108 21.74 25.48 21.96
N ASN A 109 22.42 24.60 22.71
CA ASN A 109 22.80 24.76 24.11
C ASN A 109 21.69 25.22 25.07
N ASN A 110 20.67 24.38 25.30
CA ASN A 110 19.89 24.47 26.54
C ASN A 110 20.30 23.35 27.49
N LYS A 111 20.71 23.76 28.69
CA LYS A 111 21.07 22.92 29.84
C LYS A 111 19.83 22.49 30.67
N GLU A 112 18.63 22.66 30.13
CA GLU A 112 17.42 22.08 30.71
C GLU A 112 17.26 20.69 30.10
N THR A 113 17.65 19.68 30.86
CA THR A 113 17.41 18.27 30.52
C THR A 113 15.91 18.01 30.43
N LEU A 114 15.46 17.34 29.37
CA LEU A 114 14.09 16.88 29.15
C LEU A 114 13.46 16.18 30.38
N THR A 115 14.28 15.66 31.29
CA THR A 115 13.90 15.13 32.61
C THR A 115 13.07 16.12 33.45
N ASP A 116 13.32 17.43 33.36
CA ASP A 116 12.54 18.45 34.08
C ASP A 116 11.16 18.70 33.45
N ARG A 117 11.00 18.47 32.13
CA ARG A 117 9.70 18.54 31.44
C ARG A 117 8.77 17.39 31.84
N PHE A 118 9.32 16.21 32.13
CA PHE A 118 8.54 15.01 32.49
C PHE A 118 8.25 14.90 33.99
N SER A 119 9.01 15.58 34.86
CA SER A 119 8.88 15.49 36.32
C SER A 119 7.54 16.04 36.85
N THR A 120 6.91 16.98 36.15
CA THR A 120 5.59 17.52 36.51
C THR A 120 4.41 16.57 36.28
N MET A 121 4.62 15.41 35.65
CA MET A 121 3.54 14.45 35.33
C MET A 121 3.26 13.44 36.47
N ALA A 122 4.16 13.31 37.44
CA ALA A 122 4.10 12.26 38.47
C ALA A 122 3.15 12.56 39.66
N ASP A 123 2.64 13.80 39.79
CA ASP A 123 1.91 14.26 41.00
C ASP A 123 0.38 14.45 40.81
N ALA A 124 -0.21 14.01 39.69
CA ALA A 124 -1.65 14.16 39.45
C ALA A 124 -2.45 12.93 39.93
N GLY A 125 -3.31 13.13 40.94
CA GLY A 125 -4.13 12.07 41.57
C GLY A 125 -5.14 11.37 40.64
N ASP A 126 -5.73 10.27 41.13
CA ASP A 126 -6.42 9.21 40.35
C ASP A 126 -7.68 9.59 39.54
N ASP A 127 -8.23 10.79 39.72
CA ASP A 127 -9.47 11.24 39.06
C ASP A 127 -9.16 11.91 37.70
N VAL A 128 -9.91 11.55 36.64
CA VAL A 128 -9.76 12.11 35.27
C VAL A 128 -9.89 13.64 35.27
N SER A 129 -10.76 14.19 36.12
CA SER A 129 -10.85 15.64 36.36
C SER A 129 -9.57 16.21 36.98
N THR A 130 -8.95 15.49 37.92
CA THR A 130 -7.69 15.89 38.57
C THR A 130 -6.49 15.77 37.63
N ILE A 131 -6.45 14.74 36.79
CA ILE A 131 -5.43 14.52 35.75
C ILE A 131 -5.48 15.61 34.68
N LEU A 132 -6.69 16.01 34.26
CA LEU A 132 -6.90 17.04 33.24
C LEU A 132 -6.90 18.47 33.80
N SER A 133 -7.06 18.65 35.11
CA SER A 133 -6.98 19.95 35.81
C SER A 133 -5.61 20.29 36.36
N ALA A 134 -4.68 19.32 36.41
CA ALA A 134 -3.27 19.57 36.63
C ALA A 134 -2.75 20.41 35.45
N SER A 135 -2.74 21.73 35.63
CA SER A 135 -2.26 22.69 34.65
C SER A 135 -0.87 22.26 34.16
N PHE A 136 -0.77 21.81 32.91
CA PHE A 136 0.50 21.82 32.19
C PHE A 136 0.98 23.27 32.26
N ARG A 137 2.03 23.55 33.04
CA ARG A 137 2.51 24.91 33.22
C ARG A 137 2.91 25.47 31.86
N GLU A 138 2.18 26.48 31.39
CA GLU A 138 2.63 27.38 30.34
C GLU A 138 4.03 27.89 30.72
N VAL A 139 5.04 27.57 29.92
CA VAL A 139 6.30 28.30 29.91
C VAL A 139 6.35 29.08 28.60
N SER A 140 5.94 30.33 28.69
CA SER A 140 5.93 31.30 27.60
C SER A 140 7.32 31.46 26.95
N VAL A 141 7.42 31.13 25.67
CA VAL A 141 8.61 31.40 24.85
C VAL A 141 8.46 32.77 24.19
N SER A 142 8.84 33.82 24.90
CA SER A 142 9.00 35.15 24.31
C SER A 142 10.30 35.80 24.76
N THR A 143 11.33 35.74 23.92
CA THR A 143 12.32 36.82 23.74
C THR A 143 13.34 36.44 22.66
N LEU A 144 13.19 36.99 21.46
CA LEU A 144 14.30 37.37 20.54
C LEU A 144 13.76 38.41 19.51
N PRO A 145 14.56 39.40 19.05
CA PRO A 145 14.05 40.65 18.48
C PRO A 145 13.56 40.58 17.02
N ALA A 146 12.55 41.38 16.70
CA ALA A 146 11.74 41.37 15.48
C ALA A 146 12.42 41.77 14.15
N LYS A 147 13.76 41.89 14.06
CA LYS A 147 14.43 42.37 12.82
C LYS A 147 15.07 41.30 11.94
N GLU A 148 15.13 40.03 12.38
CA GLU A 148 15.63 38.92 11.56
C GLU A 148 14.53 37.99 11.00
N LYS A 149 13.27 38.16 11.42
CA LYS A 149 12.12 37.38 10.88
C LYS A 149 11.71 37.75 9.44
N ALA A 150 12.11 38.93 8.94
CA ALA A 150 11.55 39.48 7.70
C ALA A 150 12.33 39.16 6.40
N ARG A 151 13.36 38.31 6.43
CA ARG A 151 14.19 38.01 5.23
C ARG A 151 14.17 36.57 4.74
N LEU A 152 13.47 35.65 5.40
CA LEU A 152 13.43 34.22 5.03
C LEU A 152 12.06 33.73 4.53
N PHE A 153 11.04 34.58 4.49
CA PHE A 153 9.64 34.19 4.23
C PHE A 153 9.07 34.54 2.85
N THR A 154 9.85 35.09 1.91
CA THR A 154 9.29 35.52 0.60
C THR A 154 9.55 34.58 -0.59
N GLN A 155 9.98 33.33 -0.38
CA GLN A 155 10.33 32.46 -1.51
C GLN A 155 9.56 31.13 -1.64
N ASN A 156 8.72 30.71 -0.69
CA ASN A 156 8.00 29.43 -0.80
C ASN A 156 6.47 29.51 -0.81
N GLU A 157 5.84 30.68 -0.64
CA GLU A 157 4.37 30.80 -0.63
C GLU A 157 3.72 30.93 -2.02
N LYS A 158 4.48 30.86 -3.13
CA LYS A 158 3.94 31.04 -4.49
C LYS A 158 3.93 29.80 -5.39
N GLN A 159 4.26 28.61 -4.87
CA GLN A 159 4.30 27.40 -5.71
C GLN A 159 3.20 26.36 -5.46
N HIS A 160 2.36 26.50 -4.43
CA HIS A 160 1.35 25.46 -4.12
C HIS A 160 -0.12 25.89 -4.23
N TYR A 161 -0.42 27.12 -4.66
CA TYR A 161 -1.79 27.55 -4.93
C TYR A 161 -1.87 28.30 -6.25
N GLN A 162 -1.93 27.56 -7.36
CA GLN A 162 -2.65 27.94 -8.59
C GLN A 162 -2.39 26.89 -9.67
N HIS A 163 -3.24 25.89 -9.80
CA HIS A 163 -3.45 25.24 -11.09
C HIS A 163 -4.85 24.63 -11.20
N HIS A 164 -5.72 25.35 -11.92
CA HIS A 164 -6.79 24.85 -12.79
C HIS A 164 -7.25 26.04 -13.69
N PRO A 165 -7.91 25.83 -14.84
CA PRO A 165 -7.34 25.31 -16.08
C PRO A 165 -7.57 26.26 -17.29
N ASN A 166 -6.86 26.00 -18.40
CA ASN A 166 -7.11 26.47 -19.77
C ASN A 166 -7.17 27.98 -20.06
N GLN A 167 -6.17 28.50 -20.80
CA GLN A 167 -6.41 29.39 -21.94
C GLN A 167 -5.24 29.37 -22.93
N GLU A 168 -5.57 29.11 -24.19
CA GLU A 168 -4.71 29.20 -25.36
C GLU A 168 -4.11 30.61 -25.51
N CYS A 169 -2.82 30.73 -25.85
CA CYS A 169 -2.37 31.79 -26.76
C CYS A 169 -0.93 31.60 -27.26
N TYR A 170 -0.83 31.34 -28.56
CA TYR A 170 0.13 31.87 -29.55
C TYR A 170 1.59 32.13 -29.14
N HIS A 171 2.47 31.36 -29.80
CA HIS A 171 3.86 31.71 -30.07
C HIS A 171 3.96 33.00 -30.89
N ASP A 172 4.85 33.91 -30.48
CA ASP A 172 5.59 34.72 -31.44
C ASP A 172 7.04 34.96 -31.02
N LYS A 173 7.93 34.75 -31.98
CA LYS A 173 9.39 34.87 -31.87
C LYS A 173 9.80 36.33 -32.06
N ALA A 174 10.72 36.82 -31.23
CA ALA A 174 11.60 37.92 -31.64
C ALA A 174 12.99 37.83 -30.98
N ASN A 175 13.98 37.76 -31.87
CA ASN A 175 15.41 38.02 -31.70
C ASN A 175 15.69 39.33 -30.94
N ILE A 176 16.80 39.41 -30.19
CA ILE A 176 17.81 40.50 -30.29
C ILE A 176 19.05 40.16 -29.41
N GLN A 177 20.21 40.39 -30.02
CA GLN A 177 21.59 40.21 -29.57
C GLN A 177 22.08 41.22 -28.50
N PRO A 178 23.29 41.03 -27.93
CA PRO A 178 23.70 41.60 -26.65
C PRO A 178 24.40 42.96 -26.77
N ALA A 179 24.21 43.84 -25.77
CA ALA A 179 24.98 45.07 -25.64
C ALA A 179 25.61 45.21 -24.25
N LYS A 180 26.94 45.33 -24.26
CA LYS A 180 27.82 45.62 -23.12
C LYS A 180 27.54 47.02 -22.58
N SER A 181 27.53 47.19 -21.26
CA SER A 181 28.15 48.37 -20.65
C SER A 181 28.68 48.07 -19.26
N SER A 182 29.93 48.46 -19.08
CA SER A 182 30.77 48.36 -17.89
C SER A 182 30.34 49.34 -16.81
N LYS A 183 30.18 48.88 -15.57
CA LYS A 183 30.55 49.66 -14.38
C LYS A 183 31.27 48.76 -13.39
N GLN A 184 32.50 49.16 -13.08
CA GLN A 184 33.32 48.66 -12.00
C GLN A 184 32.54 48.76 -10.69
N SER A 185 32.49 47.66 -9.96
CA SER A 185 32.20 47.64 -8.53
C SER A 185 33.19 46.69 -7.87
N GLU A 186 33.68 47.15 -6.75
CA GLU A 186 34.87 46.71 -6.05
C GLU A 186 34.85 45.23 -5.70
N ARG A 187 36.05 44.67 -5.72
CA ARG A 187 36.39 43.30 -5.37
C ARG A 187 36.19 43.09 -3.86
N ASN A 188 34.95 43.02 -3.41
CA ASN A 188 34.63 42.48 -2.09
C ASN A 188 34.84 40.96 -2.16
N LYS A 189 35.98 40.50 -1.61
CA LYS A 189 36.12 39.13 -1.13
C LYS A 189 34.97 38.89 -0.16
N SER A 190 33.89 38.26 -0.60
CA SER A 190 32.96 37.61 0.31
C SER A 190 33.73 36.46 0.93
N ASP A 191 34.23 36.68 2.15
CA ASP A 191 34.66 35.61 3.05
C ASP A 191 33.54 34.56 3.09
N ILE A 192 33.81 33.39 2.50
CA ILE A 192 32.96 32.23 2.70
C ILE A 192 33.09 31.90 4.18
N MET A 193 32.01 32.13 4.93
CA MET A 193 31.94 31.85 6.35
C MET A 193 32.19 30.34 6.55
N LEU A 194 33.32 30.01 7.17
CA LEU A 194 33.65 28.64 7.57
C LEU A 194 32.51 28.05 8.40
N GLN A 195 32.09 26.82 8.09
CA GLN A 195 31.10 26.06 8.85
C GLN A 195 31.34 26.23 10.36
N PHE A 196 30.25 26.48 11.12
CA PHE A 196 30.28 26.41 12.58
C PHE A 196 30.89 25.06 12.97
N LYS A 197 31.97 25.07 13.77
CA LYS A 197 32.53 23.86 14.39
C LYS A 197 31.49 23.30 15.36
N THR A 198 30.58 22.46 14.87
CA THR A 198 29.74 21.63 15.72
C THR A 198 30.66 20.66 16.46
N ARG A 199 30.56 20.61 17.79
CA ARG A 199 31.29 19.61 18.56
C ARG A 199 30.82 18.23 18.09
N HIS A 200 31.76 17.35 17.74
CA HIS A 200 31.41 16.00 17.31
C HIS A 200 30.68 15.28 18.46
N ILE A 201 29.42 14.90 18.24
CA ILE A 201 28.66 14.15 19.24
C ILE A 201 29.29 12.76 19.37
N SER A 202 29.55 12.32 20.60
CA SER A 202 30.13 10.99 20.86
C SER A 202 29.04 9.92 20.97
N GLN A 203 29.37 8.67 20.61
CA GLN A 203 28.46 7.53 20.78
C GLN A 203 27.98 7.38 22.22
N LYS A 204 28.88 7.57 23.20
CA LYS A 204 28.52 7.51 24.63
C LYS A 204 27.47 8.57 25.00
N GLN A 205 27.57 9.77 24.43
CA GLN A 205 26.58 10.83 24.66
C GLN A 205 25.23 10.48 24.03
N LEU A 206 25.21 9.90 22.83
CA LEU A 206 23.97 9.42 22.19
C LEU A 206 23.30 8.32 23.00
N ILE A 207 24.06 7.39 23.59
CA ILE A 207 23.51 6.33 24.45
C ILE A 207 22.82 6.95 25.69
N VAL A 208 23.47 7.91 26.35
CA VAL A 208 22.90 8.58 27.53
C VAL A 208 21.63 9.34 27.16
N GLU A 209 21.66 10.08 26.05
CA GLU A 209 20.52 10.84 25.56
C GLU A 209 19.34 9.92 25.19
N ALA A 210 19.61 8.85 24.42
CA ALA A 210 18.60 7.87 24.02
C ALA A 210 17.93 7.20 25.22
N ARG A 211 18.70 6.89 26.28
CA ARG A 211 18.15 6.34 27.54
C ARG A 211 17.22 7.33 28.23
N GLY A 212 17.63 8.60 28.33
CA GLY A 212 16.83 9.66 28.93
C GLY A 212 15.52 9.89 28.17
N LEU A 213 15.60 9.99 26.84
CA LEU A 213 14.44 10.14 25.97
C LEU A 213 13.49 8.95 26.06
N TYR A 214 14.02 7.72 26.04
CA TYR A 214 13.21 6.51 26.13
C TYR A 214 12.47 6.40 27.47
N ALA A 215 13.14 6.75 28.58
CA ALA A 215 12.50 6.78 29.90
C ALA A 215 11.35 7.81 29.95
N GLY A 216 11.58 9.03 29.44
CA GLY A 216 10.53 10.05 29.33
C GLY A 216 9.35 9.59 28.45
N LEU A 217 9.65 8.99 27.30
CA LEU A 217 8.66 8.42 26.39
C LEU A 217 7.80 7.36 27.08
N GLN A 218 8.40 6.45 27.85
CA GLN A 218 7.67 5.43 28.59
C GLN A 218 6.69 6.04 29.60
N MET A 219 7.10 7.10 30.31
CA MET A 219 6.22 7.80 31.26
C MET A 219 5.02 8.43 30.57
N VAL A 220 5.24 9.16 29.47
CA VAL A 220 4.14 9.79 28.71
C VAL A 220 3.23 8.72 28.09
N ALA A 221 3.81 7.66 27.52
CA ALA A 221 3.05 6.56 26.92
C ALA A 221 2.16 5.85 27.95
N ALA A 222 2.69 5.57 29.15
CA ALA A 222 1.90 5.00 30.24
C ALA A 222 0.73 5.93 30.62
N LYS A 223 0.96 7.25 30.62
CA LYS A 223 -0.10 8.22 30.92
C LYS A 223 -1.16 8.28 29.84
N CYS A 224 -0.79 8.30 28.55
CA CYS A 224 -1.74 8.21 27.43
C CYS A 224 -2.62 6.96 27.56
N ILE A 225 -2.00 5.80 27.79
CA ILE A 225 -2.72 4.52 27.93
C ILE A 225 -3.68 4.57 29.11
N GLU A 226 -3.23 5.02 30.28
CA GLU A 226 -4.07 5.12 31.47
C GLU A 226 -5.30 6.02 31.23
N VAL A 227 -5.10 7.18 30.61
CA VAL A 227 -6.17 8.15 30.34
C VAL A 227 -7.14 7.62 29.27
N ASP A 228 -6.62 7.06 28.18
CA ASP A 228 -7.43 6.45 27.11
C ASP A 228 -8.28 5.29 27.64
N GLU A 229 -7.69 4.39 28.45
CA GLU A 229 -8.40 3.27 29.07
C GLU A 229 -9.48 3.76 30.04
N LYS A 230 -9.19 4.77 30.87
CA LYS A 230 -10.20 5.38 31.75
C LYS A 230 -11.34 5.99 30.94
N LEU A 231 -11.05 6.71 29.86
CA LEU A 231 -12.07 7.29 28.98
C LEU A 231 -12.89 6.22 28.23
N ALA A 232 -12.29 5.08 27.88
CA ALA A 232 -12.98 3.94 27.29
C ALA A 232 -13.88 3.23 28.33
N ILE A 233 -13.43 3.09 29.57
CA ILE A 233 -14.23 2.49 30.66
C ILE A 233 -15.41 3.39 31.02
N LEU A 234 -15.20 4.70 31.15
CA LEU A 234 -16.26 5.68 31.43
C LEU A 234 -17.32 5.73 30.32
N GLN A 235 -16.96 5.32 29.11
CA GLN A 235 -17.92 5.17 28.02
C GLN A 235 -18.84 3.95 28.23
N GLY A 236 -18.30 2.80 28.66
CA GLY A 236 -19.08 1.59 29.02
C GLY A 236 -20.13 1.16 27.99
N ASP A 237 -21.21 0.53 28.44
CA ASP A 237 -22.42 0.22 27.64
C ASP A 237 -23.36 1.45 27.47
N SER A 238 -22.94 2.63 27.93
CA SER A 238 -23.78 3.84 27.87
C SER A 238 -23.81 4.40 26.44
N PRO A 239 -25.00 4.67 25.85
CA PRO A 239 -25.10 5.16 24.47
C PRO A 239 -24.51 6.56 24.25
N VAL A 240 -24.29 7.32 25.32
CA VAL A 240 -23.81 8.72 25.26
C VAL A 240 -22.62 8.87 26.20
N PRO A 241 -21.40 9.11 25.68
CA PRO A 241 -20.23 9.40 26.50
C PRO A 241 -20.42 10.69 27.30
N GLU A 242 -19.83 10.77 28.50
CA GLU A 242 -19.80 12.03 29.24
C GLU A 242 -19.12 13.14 28.42
N PRO A 243 -19.74 14.33 28.32
CA PRO A 243 -19.21 15.41 27.51
C PRO A 243 -17.96 16.01 28.17
N LEU A 244 -16.85 16.02 27.42
CA LEU A 244 -15.63 16.69 27.81
C LEU A 244 -15.68 18.17 27.41
N ASN A 245 -15.13 19.04 28.25
CA ASN A 245 -15.01 20.47 27.97
C ASN A 245 -13.74 20.78 27.15
N ASP A 246 -13.66 22.00 26.60
CA ASP A 246 -12.54 22.42 25.74
C ASP A 246 -11.17 22.32 26.42
N LYS A 247 -11.09 22.58 27.73
CA LYS A 247 -9.83 22.45 28.47
C LYS A 247 -9.37 21.00 28.55
N GLN A 248 -10.31 20.07 28.75
CA GLN A 248 -10.03 18.64 28.77
C GLN A 248 -9.57 18.16 27.39
N TRP A 249 -10.21 18.61 26.32
CA TRP A 249 -9.79 18.28 24.96
C TRP A 249 -8.40 18.80 24.61
N ASN A 250 -8.11 20.06 24.97
CA ASN A 250 -6.78 20.64 24.77
C ASN A 250 -5.71 19.87 25.57
N ALA A 251 -5.99 19.51 26.82
CA ALA A 251 -5.08 18.71 27.63
C ALA A 251 -4.80 17.32 27.03
N LEU A 252 -5.81 16.66 26.46
CA LEU A 252 -5.66 15.38 25.77
C LEU A 252 -4.84 15.53 24.48
N ASN A 253 -5.14 16.53 23.65
CA ASN A 253 -4.38 16.82 22.44
C ASN A 253 -2.91 17.07 22.76
N GLU A 254 -2.61 17.90 23.76
CA GLU A 254 -1.22 18.19 24.18
C GLU A 254 -0.51 16.94 24.73
N LEU A 255 -1.21 16.09 25.48
CA LEU A 255 -0.65 14.84 25.99
C LEU A 255 -0.23 13.90 24.83
N HIS A 256 -1.10 13.70 23.84
CA HIS A 256 -0.81 12.85 22.68
C HIS A 256 0.24 13.46 21.75
N HIS A 257 0.20 14.77 21.51
CA HIS A 257 1.26 15.46 20.79
C HIS A 257 2.61 15.32 21.48
N THR A 258 2.66 15.47 22.81
CA THR A 258 3.89 15.26 23.60
C THR A 258 4.46 13.86 23.38
N LEU A 259 3.60 12.83 23.31
CA LEU A 259 4.06 11.49 23.01
C LEU A 259 4.64 11.37 21.59
N ILE A 260 3.98 11.95 20.58
CA ILE A 260 4.49 11.97 19.19
C ILE A 260 5.86 12.68 19.13
N TYR A 261 6.00 13.83 19.78
CA TYR A 261 7.27 14.56 19.85
C TYR A 261 8.36 13.77 20.57
N ALA A 262 8.04 13.06 21.65
CA ALA A 262 9.01 12.21 22.34
C ALA A 262 9.51 11.06 21.45
N PHE A 263 8.63 10.46 20.64
CA PHE A 263 9.04 9.49 19.61
C PHE A 263 9.94 10.14 18.55
N TYR A 264 9.59 11.33 18.07
CA TYR A 264 10.41 12.07 17.09
C TYR A 264 11.83 12.30 17.61
N ASP A 265 11.97 12.89 18.80
CA ASP A 265 13.27 13.19 19.41
C ASP A 265 14.10 11.91 19.58
N LEU A 266 13.46 10.82 20.02
CA LEU A 266 14.12 9.53 20.15
C LEU A 266 14.61 9.00 18.79
N PHE A 267 13.80 9.08 17.73
CA PHE A 267 14.24 8.67 16.40
C PHE A 267 15.41 9.49 15.88
N GLN A 268 15.41 10.81 16.10
CA GLN A 268 16.52 11.68 15.69
C GLN A 268 17.85 11.29 16.36
N VAL A 269 17.81 10.90 17.64
CA VAL A 269 19.00 10.42 18.36
C VAL A 269 19.41 9.02 17.88
N LEU A 270 18.45 8.10 17.73
CA LEU A 270 18.74 6.72 17.34
C LEU A 270 19.22 6.60 15.89
N GLN A 271 18.75 7.47 14.99
CA GLN A 271 19.13 7.52 13.57
C GLN A 271 20.23 8.54 13.29
N HIS A 272 20.84 9.13 14.31
CA HIS A 272 21.92 10.09 14.13
C HIS A 272 23.12 9.44 13.38
N PRO A 273 23.81 10.13 12.44
CA PRO A 273 24.92 9.56 11.68
C PRO A 273 26.08 9.03 12.53
N SER A 274 26.27 9.58 13.74
CA SER A 274 27.29 9.12 14.70
C SER A 274 26.81 8.02 15.65
N ALA A 275 25.55 7.59 15.58
CA ALA A 275 25.04 6.48 16.40
C ALA A 275 25.67 5.15 15.95
N SER A 276 25.86 4.24 16.91
CA SER A 276 26.31 2.88 16.59
C SER A 276 25.20 2.10 15.87
N LEU A 277 25.55 1.10 15.06
CA LEU A 277 24.58 0.22 14.41
C LEU A 277 23.61 -0.43 15.42
N ALA A 278 24.10 -0.83 16.61
CA ALA A 278 23.25 -1.37 17.67
C ALA A 278 22.11 -0.41 18.05
N LEU A 279 22.42 0.89 18.29
CA LEU A 279 21.41 1.92 18.54
C LEU A 279 20.46 2.13 17.35
N GLN A 280 20.99 2.18 16.12
CA GLN A 280 20.19 2.39 14.92
C GLN A 280 19.18 1.26 14.67
N THR A 281 19.46 0.03 15.14
CA THR A 281 18.56 -1.12 15.03
C THR A 281 17.48 -1.19 16.11
N LEU A 282 17.61 -0.45 17.22
CA LEU A 282 16.65 -0.50 18.34
C LEU A 282 15.22 -0.14 17.93
N PRO A 283 14.96 0.88 17.09
CA PRO A 283 13.61 1.17 16.61
C PRO A 283 12.91 -0.02 15.96
N SER A 284 13.61 -0.75 15.10
CA SER A 284 13.07 -1.93 14.43
C SER A 284 12.92 -3.09 15.41
N LYS A 285 13.95 -3.36 16.24
CA LYS A 285 13.94 -4.45 17.24
C LYS A 285 12.76 -4.32 18.22
N HIS A 286 12.43 -3.10 18.62
CA HIS A 286 11.37 -2.82 19.58
C HIS A 286 10.08 -2.26 18.95
N PHE A 287 10.00 -2.30 17.61
CA PHE A 287 8.82 -1.89 16.85
C PHE A 287 8.29 -0.50 17.25
N LEU A 288 9.22 0.45 17.46
CA LEU A 288 8.89 1.79 17.95
C LEU A 288 7.93 2.56 17.03
N PRO A 289 8.09 2.54 15.68
CA PRO A 289 7.15 3.23 14.79
C PRO A 289 5.70 2.77 14.98
N GLY A 290 5.45 1.46 15.06
CA GLY A 290 4.09 0.97 15.25
C GLY A 290 3.57 1.12 16.68
N ARG A 291 4.45 1.20 17.70
CA ARG A 291 4.05 1.63 19.05
C ARG A 291 3.61 3.08 19.08
N MET A 292 4.33 3.97 18.39
CA MET A 292 3.91 5.37 18.22
C MET A 292 2.53 5.45 17.57
N TRP A 293 2.34 4.76 16.44
CA TRP A 293 1.05 4.72 15.78
C TRP A 293 -0.06 4.23 16.72
N ARG A 294 0.15 3.09 17.40
CA ARG A 294 -0.86 2.50 18.28
C ARG A 294 -1.24 3.40 19.46
N HIS A 295 -0.26 3.91 20.21
CA HIS A 295 -0.49 4.54 21.51
C HIS A 295 -0.54 6.07 21.45
N ALA A 296 0.07 6.68 20.45
CA ALA A 296 0.10 8.14 20.33
C ALA A 296 -1.00 8.66 19.40
N ILE A 297 -1.34 7.88 18.35
CA ILE A 297 -2.25 8.34 17.29
C ILE A 297 -3.56 7.55 17.32
N HIS A 298 -3.51 6.25 17.06
CA HIS A 298 -4.70 5.43 16.83
C HIS A 298 -5.60 5.30 18.06
N SER A 299 -5.06 5.04 19.25
CA SER A 299 -5.88 4.94 20.48
C SER A 299 -6.69 6.21 20.73
N PHE A 300 -6.06 7.37 20.53
CA PHE A 300 -6.72 8.65 20.72
C PHE A 300 -7.73 8.98 19.62
N LEU A 301 -7.43 8.62 18.36
CA LEU A 301 -8.42 8.71 17.28
C LEU A 301 -9.67 7.89 17.59
N GLU A 302 -9.54 6.73 18.24
CA GLU A 302 -10.69 5.92 18.67
C GLU A 302 -11.46 6.60 19.82
N VAL A 303 -10.79 7.20 20.80
CA VAL A 303 -11.42 8.01 21.87
C VAL A 303 -12.22 9.19 21.29
N LEU A 304 -11.64 9.88 20.30
CA LEU A 304 -12.27 10.97 19.57
C LEU A 304 -13.47 10.45 18.76
N ARG A 305 -13.30 9.39 17.97
CA ARG A 305 -14.36 8.78 17.14
C ARG A 305 -15.56 8.33 17.96
N ALA A 306 -15.31 7.74 19.13
CA ALA A 306 -16.32 7.30 20.08
C ALA A 306 -17.22 8.43 20.61
N ARG A 307 -16.78 9.70 20.52
CA ARG A 307 -17.46 10.89 21.07
C ARG A 307 -18.02 11.82 19.98
N LEU A 308 -18.08 11.34 18.73
CA LEU A 308 -18.75 12.09 17.67
C LEU A 308 -20.25 12.25 17.98
N PRO A 309 -20.87 13.40 17.67
CA PRO A 309 -20.30 14.54 16.93
C PRO A 309 -19.53 15.56 17.81
N THR A 310 -19.58 15.45 19.15
CA THR A 310 -19.03 16.48 20.06
C THR A 310 -17.53 16.69 19.95
N SER A 311 -16.78 15.65 19.57
CA SER A 311 -15.33 15.67 19.40
C SER A 311 -14.86 16.10 17.99
N HIS A 312 -15.78 16.40 17.07
CA HIS A 312 -15.47 16.56 15.64
C HIS A 312 -14.31 17.53 15.38
N ASP A 313 -14.38 18.76 15.89
CA ASP A 313 -13.37 19.79 15.64
C ASP A 313 -12.01 19.44 16.25
N ASN A 314 -12.03 18.83 17.44
CA ASN A 314 -10.83 18.31 18.10
C ASN A 314 -10.19 17.17 17.28
N MET A 315 -11.01 16.29 16.71
CA MET A 315 -10.55 15.18 15.88
C MET A 315 -9.90 15.71 14.59
N ILE A 316 -10.52 16.71 13.95
CA ILE A 316 -9.94 17.38 12.79
C ILE A 316 -8.62 18.06 13.17
N ALA A 317 -8.59 18.87 14.25
CA ALA A 317 -7.38 19.57 14.69
C ALA A 317 -6.20 18.62 14.97
N PHE A 318 -6.47 17.52 15.69
CA PHE A 318 -5.48 16.49 16.01
C PHE A 318 -4.96 15.81 14.73
N MET A 319 -5.84 15.45 13.79
CA MET A 319 -5.44 14.84 12.52
C MET A 319 -4.57 15.77 11.66
N ASN A 320 -4.87 17.08 11.59
CA ASN A 320 -4.05 18.05 10.81
C ASN A 320 -2.64 18.15 11.38
N SER A 321 -2.56 18.28 12.71
CA SER A 321 -1.30 18.40 13.44
C SER A 321 -0.46 17.12 13.29
N THR A 322 -1.09 15.96 13.47
CA THR A 322 -0.43 14.65 13.31
C THR A 322 0.02 14.40 11.88
N TYR A 323 -0.78 14.76 10.87
CA TYR A 323 -0.39 14.64 9.46
C TYR A 323 0.85 15.50 9.16
N SER A 324 0.88 16.73 9.66
CA SER A 324 2.03 17.63 9.50
C SER A 324 3.29 17.06 10.17
N MET A 325 3.15 16.49 11.37
CA MET A 325 4.24 15.81 12.07
C MET A 325 4.74 14.61 11.28
N LEU A 326 3.86 13.72 10.81
CA LEU A 326 4.27 12.56 10.01
C LEU A 326 4.95 12.95 8.70
N GLY A 327 4.58 14.09 8.09
CA GLY A 327 5.32 14.66 6.96
C GLY A 327 6.78 14.97 7.31
N ILE A 328 7.03 15.53 8.49
CA ILE A 328 8.40 15.77 8.98
C ILE A 328 9.14 14.44 9.23
N PHE A 329 8.47 13.44 9.82
CA PHE A 329 9.08 12.11 10.01
C PHE A 329 9.47 11.48 8.67
N TYR A 330 8.59 11.58 7.67
CA TYR A 330 8.84 11.11 6.31
C TYR A 330 10.09 11.77 5.70
N GLU A 331 10.30 13.06 5.89
CA GLU A 331 11.45 13.79 5.34
C GLU A 331 12.75 13.59 6.13
N THR A 332 12.66 13.45 7.46
CA THR A 332 13.83 13.50 8.36
C THR A 332 14.27 12.15 8.91
N VAL A 333 13.40 11.14 8.89
CA VAL A 333 13.66 9.78 9.40
C VAL A 333 13.40 8.74 8.29
N PRO A 334 14.22 8.72 7.22
CA PRO A 334 13.98 7.88 6.04
C PRO A 334 14.09 6.37 6.33
N ALA A 335 14.72 5.97 7.43
CA ALA A 335 14.85 4.57 7.83
C ALA A 335 13.51 3.82 7.99
N PHE A 336 12.42 4.55 8.22
CA PHE A 336 11.06 3.99 8.36
C PHE A 336 10.08 4.62 7.36
N GLN A 337 10.58 5.10 6.23
CA GLN A 337 9.79 5.79 5.21
C GLN A 337 8.52 5.03 4.83
N ASP A 338 8.60 3.70 4.67
CA ASP A 338 7.46 2.85 4.32
C ASP A 338 6.36 2.92 5.38
N VAL A 339 6.74 2.91 6.67
CA VAL A 339 5.78 3.05 7.79
C VAL A 339 5.11 4.42 7.75
N TRP A 340 5.85 5.48 7.48
CA TRP A 340 5.32 6.84 7.43
C TRP A 340 4.35 7.06 6.28
N ILE A 341 4.68 6.53 5.09
CA ILE A 341 3.78 6.53 3.92
C ILE A 341 2.45 5.89 4.29
N GLU A 342 2.47 4.72 4.91
CA GLU A 342 1.24 4.04 5.31
C GLU A 342 0.45 4.79 6.39
N CYS A 343 1.13 5.33 7.42
CA CYS A 343 0.47 6.14 8.45
C CYS A 343 -0.21 7.39 7.86
N LEU A 344 0.41 8.03 6.88
CA LEU A 344 -0.16 9.18 6.15
C LEU A 344 -1.39 8.77 5.33
N GLY A 345 -1.35 7.59 4.70
CA GLY A 345 -2.50 7.00 4.02
C GLY A 345 -3.66 6.65 4.98
N ASP A 346 -3.37 6.08 6.14
CA ASP A 346 -4.34 5.79 7.20
C ASP A 346 -5.01 7.08 7.71
N LEU A 347 -4.24 8.12 8.03
CA LEU A 347 -4.79 9.42 8.43
C LEU A 347 -5.68 10.04 7.35
N GLY A 348 -5.25 9.96 6.08
CA GLY A 348 -6.08 10.41 4.97
C GLY A 348 -7.41 9.66 4.90
N ARG A 349 -7.40 8.35 5.13
CA ARG A 349 -8.63 7.52 5.18
C ARG A 349 -9.53 7.91 6.36
N PHE A 350 -8.97 8.12 7.55
CA PHE A 350 -9.73 8.62 8.72
C PHE A 350 -10.39 9.97 8.41
N ARG A 351 -9.65 10.89 7.77
CA ARG A 351 -10.17 12.19 7.33
C ARG A 351 -11.35 12.07 6.38
N THR A 352 -11.25 11.22 5.37
CA THR A 352 -12.35 10.96 4.42
C THR A 352 -13.60 10.43 5.14
N ALA A 353 -13.43 9.62 6.19
CA ALA A 353 -14.56 9.05 6.95
C ALA A 353 -15.25 10.08 7.87
N VAL A 354 -14.50 11.05 8.42
CA VAL A 354 -15.02 12.10 9.30
C VAL A 354 -15.73 13.22 8.52
N ALA A 355 -15.30 13.51 7.27
CA ALA A 355 -15.91 14.52 6.40
C ALA A 355 -17.27 14.06 5.83
N VAL A 356 -18.28 13.91 6.69
CA VAL A 356 -19.62 13.42 6.30
C VAL A 356 -20.37 14.45 5.45
N ASP A 357 -20.36 15.72 5.87
CA ASP A 357 -21.16 16.78 5.23
C ASP A 357 -20.37 17.63 4.21
N ASN A 358 -19.03 17.58 4.25
CA ASN A 358 -18.17 18.32 3.32
C ASN A 358 -17.67 17.42 2.18
N THR A 359 -18.34 17.48 1.04
CA THR A 359 -17.99 16.67 -0.15
C THR A 359 -16.63 17.04 -0.74
N GLU A 360 -16.23 18.31 -0.66
CA GLU A 360 -14.92 18.78 -1.16
C GLU A 360 -13.78 18.25 -0.29
N ASP A 361 -13.88 18.41 1.03
CA ASP A 361 -12.89 17.84 1.97
C ASP A 361 -12.78 16.33 1.82
N LYS A 362 -13.92 15.64 1.65
CA LYS A 362 -13.94 14.20 1.44
C LYS A 362 -13.17 13.80 0.18
N GLN A 363 -13.33 14.54 -0.93
CA GLN A 363 -12.60 14.31 -2.17
C GLN A 363 -11.10 14.59 -2.00
N ILE A 364 -10.73 15.71 -1.37
CA ILE A 364 -9.32 16.07 -1.12
C ILE A 364 -8.63 14.96 -0.33
N TRP A 365 -9.20 14.57 0.81
CA TRP A 365 -8.59 13.56 1.67
C TRP A 365 -8.64 12.15 1.08
N ASN A 366 -9.62 11.84 0.24
CA ASN A 366 -9.63 10.61 -0.54
C ASN A 366 -8.45 10.57 -1.52
N SER A 367 -8.20 11.66 -2.25
CA SER A 367 -7.05 11.79 -3.14
C SER A 367 -5.72 11.70 -2.39
N VAL A 368 -5.60 12.35 -1.23
CA VAL A 368 -4.42 12.24 -0.35
C VAL A 368 -4.19 10.80 0.10
N ALA A 369 -5.23 10.11 0.57
CA ALA A 369 -5.10 8.71 0.99
C ALA A 369 -4.70 7.81 -0.18
N ARG A 370 -5.32 7.98 -1.36
CA ARG A 370 -4.99 7.23 -2.57
C ARG A 370 -3.53 7.45 -2.98
N TYR A 371 -3.06 8.69 -2.97
CA TYR A 371 -1.65 9.00 -3.27
C TYR A 371 -0.69 8.21 -2.37
N TRP A 372 -0.89 8.25 -1.05
CA TRP A 372 -0.02 7.55 -0.12
C TRP A 372 -0.11 6.03 -0.26
N TYR A 373 -1.30 5.46 -0.47
CA TYR A 373 -1.44 4.02 -0.67
C TYR A 373 -0.89 3.54 -2.02
N SER A 374 -1.04 4.31 -3.10
CA SER A 374 -0.38 4.01 -4.38
C SER A 374 1.13 3.94 -4.18
N LYS A 375 1.72 4.98 -3.55
CA LYS A 375 3.13 5.04 -3.23
C LYS A 375 3.60 3.88 -2.34
N ALA A 376 2.83 3.52 -1.32
CA ALA A 376 3.10 2.35 -0.49
C ALA A 376 3.11 1.08 -1.34
N SER A 377 2.12 0.90 -2.22
CA SER A 377 1.97 -0.28 -3.05
C SER A 377 3.06 -0.41 -4.12
N ASP A 378 3.67 0.69 -4.55
CA ASP A 378 4.83 0.65 -5.44
C ASP A 378 6.11 0.22 -4.73
N ARG A 379 6.23 0.53 -3.43
CA ARG A 379 7.38 0.13 -2.63
C ARG A 379 7.24 -1.31 -2.13
N ALA A 380 6.03 -1.72 -1.79
CA ALA A 380 5.68 -3.05 -1.33
C ALA A 380 4.56 -3.69 -2.18
N PRO A 381 4.82 -4.00 -3.47
CA PRO A 381 3.79 -4.50 -4.39
C PRO A 381 3.27 -5.90 -4.05
N ALA A 382 4.00 -6.65 -3.22
CA ALA A 382 3.58 -7.95 -2.73
C ALA A 382 2.50 -7.87 -1.62
N THR A 383 2.24 -6.69 -1.05
CA THR A 383 1.43 -6.55 0.17
C THR A 383 -0.05 -6.33 -0.13
N GLY A 384 -0.87 -7.36 0.10
CA GLY A 384 -2.29 -7.35 -0.22
C GLY A 384 -3.11 -6.30 0.52
N ARG A 385 -2.71 -5.91 1.73
CA ARG A 385 -3.47 -4.95 2.56
C ARG A 385 -3.50 -3.54 1.93
N LEU A 386 -2.45 -3.16 1.21
CA LEU A 386 -2.39 -1.85 0.55
C LEU A 386 -3.46 -1.74 -0.55
N TYR A 387 -3.60 -2.79 -1.36
CA TYR A 387 -4.65 -2.87 -2.37
C TYR A 387 -6.06 -2.95 -1.78
N HIS A 388 -6.22 -3.59 -0.61
CA HIS A 388 -7.49 -3.57 0.12
C HIS A 388 -7.90 -2.14 0.49
N HIS A 389 -6.97 -1.32 0.98
CA HIS A 389 -7.26 0.07 1.31
C HIS A 389 -7.54 0.91 0.07
N LEU A 390 -6.82 0.70 -1.04
CA LEU A 390 -7.12 1.34 -2.34
C LEU A 390 -8.53 0.98 -2.83
N ALA A 391 -8.98 -0.27 -2.62
CA ALA A 391 -10.33 -0.70 -2.98
C ALA A 391 -11.40 0.04 -2.17
N ILE A 392 -11.21 0.17 -0.84
CA ILE A 392 -12.11 0.93 0.04
C ILE A 392 -12.18 2.40 -0.40
N LEU A 393 -11.05 3.02 -0.74
CA LEU A 393 -11.01 4.42 -1.18
C LEU A 393 -11.68 4.63 -2.54
N THR A 394 -11.79 3.58 -3.35
CA THR A 394 -12.44 3.64 -4.66
C THR A 394 -13.96 3.63 -4.54
N TYR A 395 -14.58 2.96 -3.56
CA TYR A 395 -16.05 2.81 -3.49
C TYR A 395 -16.59 3.28 -2.12
N PRO A 396 -17.57 4.22 -2.06
CA PRO A 396 -18.85 4.17 -2.77
C PRO A 396 -19.12 5.22 -3.86
N ASN A 397 -18.15 6.07 -4.20
CA ASN A 397 -18.33 7.25 -5.04
C ASN A 397 -17.71 7.14 -6.46
N SER A 398 -17.12 6.00 -6.84
CA SER A 398 -16.42 5.86 -8.13
C SER A 398 -16.65 4.51 -8.85
N ASP A 399 -15.77 4.19 -9.80
CA ASP A 399 -15.84 3.09 -10.75
C ASP A 399 -15.82 1.69 -10.09
N PRO A 400 -16.88 0.88 -10.22
CA PRO A 400 -16.95 -0.43 -9.60
C PRO A 400 -15.93 -1.43 -10.20
N LEU A 401 -15.47 -1.22 -11.44
CA LEU A 401 -14.46 -2.08 -12.06
C LEU A 401 -13.12 -1.99 -11.32
N SER A 402 -12.63 -0.76 -11.08
CA SER A 402 -11.42 -0.51 -10.30
C SER A 402 -11.49 -1.08 -8.89
N GLY A 403 -12.67 -0.99 -8.24
CA GLY A 403 -12.91 -1.59 -6.92
C GLY A 403 -12.74 -3.12 -6.91
N LEU A 404 -13.33 -3.81 -7.90
CA LEU A 404 -13.14 -5.25 -8.07
C LEU A 404 -11.67 -5.59 -8.31
N TYR A 405 -10.99 -4.86 -9.20
CA TYR A 405 -9.57 -5.08 -9.50
C TYR A 405 -8.70 -5.02 -8.22
N TYR A 406 -8.83 -3.98 -7.41
CA TYR A 406 -8.03 -3.83 -6.20
C TYR A 406 -8.34 -4.89 -5.13
N TYR A 407 -9.62 -5.22 -4.91
CA TYR A 407 -9.98 -6.31 -4.00
C TYR A 407 -9.49 -7.67 -4.50
N ALA A 408 -9.61 -7.95 -5.79
CA ALA A 408 -9.12 -9.19 -6.39
C ALA A 408 -7.60 -9.28 -6.28
N LYS A 409 -6.87 -8.20 -6.59
CA LYS A 409 -5.41 -8.11 -6.46
C LYS A 409 -4.95 -8.33 -5.02
N SER A 410 -5.62 -7.71 -4.05
CA SER A 410 -5.36 -7.89 -2.62
C SER A 410 -5.34 -9.36 -2.15
N LEU A 411 -6.11 -10.24 -2.81
CA LEU A 411 -6.19 -11.66 -2.52
C LEU A 411 -5.14 -12.52 -3.24
N CYS A 412 -4.47 -11.98 -4.27
CA CYS A 412 -3.64 -12.79 -5.20
C CYS A 412 -2.19 -12.32 -5.31
N VAL A 413 -1.81 -11.23 -4.67
CA VAL A 413 -0.39 -10.86 -4.51
C VAL A 413 0.32 -11.80 -3.53
N ALA A 414 1.65 -11.82 -3.55
CA ALA A 414 2.47 -12.79 -2.81
C ALA A 414 2.20 -12.83 -1.28
N THR A 415 1.80 -11.71 -0.67
CA THR A 415 1.30 -11.66 0.72
C THR A 415 -0.19 -11.26 0.72
N PRO A 416 -1.13 -12.21 0.53
CA PRO A 416 -2.55 -11.92 0.45
C PRO A 416 -3.13 -11.32 1.74
N PHE A 417 -4.10 -10.42 1.62
CA PHE A 417 -4.88 -9.94 2.76
C PHE A 417 -6.25 -10.63 2.83
N THR A 418 -6.32 -11.73 3.58
CA THR A 418 -7.51 -12.60 3.66
C THR A 418 -8.79 -11.91 4.14
N PRO A 419 -8.79 -10.90 5.03
CA PRO A 419 -10.01 -10.16 5.39
C PRO A 419 -10.70 -9.49 4.19
N THR A 420 -10.00 -9.29 3.07
CA THR A 420 -10.59 -8.81 1.83
C THR A 420 -11.77 -9.65 1.35
N LYS A 421 -11.79 -10.96 1.63
CA LYS A 421 -12.91 -11.83 1.20
C LYS A 421 -14.25 -11.34 1.73
N GLU A 422 -14.31 -10.95 3.00
CA GLU A 422 -15.55 -10.43 3.61
C GLU A 422 -15.93 -9.05 3.05
N SER A 423 -14.95 -8.15 2.89
CA SER A 423 -15.17 -6.83 2.29
C SER A 423 -15.63 -6.92 0.84
N LEU A 424 -15.11 -7.88 0.07
CA LEU A 424 -15.49 -8.12 -1.32
C LEU A 424 -16.94 -8.61 -1.44
N VAL A 425 -17.40 -9.49 -0.53
CA VAL A 425 -18.81 -9.88 -0.46
C VAL A 425 -19.72 -8.67 -0.17
N LYS A 426 -19.35 -7.82 0.79
CA LYS A 426 -20.09 -6.58 1.11
C LYS A 426 -20.13 -5.63 -0.09
N PHE A 427 -18.99 -5.45 -0.76
CA PHE A 427 -18.88 -4.67 -1.99
C PHE A 427 -19.84 -5.19 -3.07
N PHE A 428 -19.88 -6.50 -3.33
CA PHE A 428 -20.81 -7.08 -4.30
C PHE A 428 -22.27 -6.85 -3.91
N HIS A 429 -22.62 -6.95 -2.63
CA HIS A 429 -23.96 -6.65 -2.16
C HIS A 429 -24.34 -5.18 -2.40
N GLN A 430 -23.44 -4.24 -2.09
CA GLN A 430 -23.65 -2.80 -2.33
C GLN A 430 -23.80 -2.49 -3.83
N VAL A 431 -23.00 -3.11 -4.69
CA VAL A 431 -23.10 -2.95 -6.16
C VAL A 431 -24.44 -3.48 -6.70
N LYS A 432 -24.95 -4.59 -6.15
CA LYS A 432 -26.27 -5.13 -6.48
C LYS A 432 -27.42 -4.27 -5.94
N SER A 433 -27.29 -3.71 -4.74
CA SER A 433 -28.38 -2.96 -4.08
C SER A 433 -28.58 -1.56 -4.64
N LYS A 434 -27.52 -0.88 -5.11
CA LYS A 434 -27.62 0.45 -5.74
C LYS A 434 -28.25 0.44 -7.14
N GLN A 435 -28.79 -0.69 -7.60
CA GLN A 435 -29.45 -0.80 -8.89
C GLN A 435 -30.84 -0.16 -8.88
N VAL A 436 -30.92 1.11 -9.26
CA VAL A 436 -32.19 1.81 -9.51
C VAL A 436 -32.51 1.89 -11.01
N GLN A 437 -31.52 1.69 -11.88
CA GLN A 437 -31.63 1.75 -13.36
C GLN A 437 -30.99 0.53 -14.04
N LEU A 438 -31.02 0.48 -15.38
CA LEU A 438 -30.33 -0.53 -16.18
C LEU A 438 -28.83 -0.55 -15.79
N PRO A 439 -28.27 -1.69 -15.33
CA PRO A 439 -26.88 -1.76 -14.90
C PRO A 439 -25.91 -1.29 -16.00
N SER A 440 -24.95 -0.44 -15.63
CA SER A 440 -23.87 0.00 -16.53
C SER A 440 -23.00 -1.18 -16.96
N PHE A 441 -22.17 -0.97 -17.98
CA PHE A 441 -21.20 -1.96 -18.46
C PHE A 441 -20.30 -2.48 -17.32
N ASN A 442 -19.62 -1.59 -16.58
CA ASN A 442 -18.74 -1.97 -15.46
C ASN A 442 -19.52 -2.65 -14.31
N THR A 443 -20.73 -2.19 -13.99
CA THR A 443 -21.57 -2.84 -12.96
C THR A 443 -21.96 -4.26 -13.37
N THR A 444 -22.29 -4.49 -14.63
CA THR A 444 -22.67 -5.82 -15.14
C THR A 444 -21.48 -6.78 -15.03
N PHE A 445 -20.27 -6.32 -15.37
CA PHE A 445 -19.03 -7.10 -15.20
C PHE A 445 -18.80 -7.51 -13.75
N VAL A 446 -18.89 -6.56 -12.82
CA VAL A 446 -18.66 -6.81 -11.39
C VAL A 446 -19.69 -7.79 -10.82
N ILE A 447 -20.93 -7.75 -11.31
CA ILE A 447 -21.95 -8.71 -10.89
C ILE A 447 -21.69 -10.11 -11.42
N ALA A 448 -21.20 -10.26 -12.66
CA ALA A 448 -20.78 -11.56 -13.17
C ALA A 448 -19.68 -12.16 -12.26
N HIS A 449 -18.68 -11.36 -11.90
CA HIS A 449 -17.64 -11.75 -10.94
C HIS A 449 -18.17 -12.10 -9.56
N SER A 450 -19.21 -11.40 -9.09
CA SER A 450 -19.83 -11.74 -7.81
C SER A 450 -20.37 -13.17 -7.78
N TYR A 451 -20.97 -13.64 -8.89
CA TYR A 451 -21.50 -15.00 -8.96
C TYR A 451 -20.39 -16.05 -9.04
N ILE A 452 -19.28 -15.75 -9.75
CA ILE A 452 -18.10 -16.62 -9.75
C ILE A 452 -17.51 -16.72 -8.35
N PHE A 453 -17.35 -15.58 -7.67
CA PHE A 453 -16.71 -15.50 -6.35
C PHE A 453 -17.52 -16.22 -5.26
N THR A 454 -18.83 -15.99 -5.20
CA THR A 454 -19.69 -16.63 -4.19
C THR A 454 -20.17 -18.02 -4.61
N TYR A 455 -20.02 -18.37 -5.89
CA TYR A 455 -20.57 -19.58 -6.50
C TYR A 455 -22.07 -19.77 -6.21
N THR A 456 -22.85 -18.71 -6.43
CA THR A 456 -24.30 -18.69 -6.19
C THR A 456 -25.06 -18.23 -7.43
N ASN A 457 -26.26 -18.75 -7.66
CA ASN A 457 -27.20 -18.29 -8.70
C ASN A 457 -26.59 -18.28 -10.13
N MET A 458 -26.07 -19.44 -10.56
CA MET A 458 -25.35 -19.57 -11.84
C MET A 458 -26.24 -19.40 -13.09
N GLU A 459 -27.56 -19.63 -12.99
CA GLU A 459 -28.49 -19.28 -14.08
C GLU A 459 -28.50 -17.77 -14.36
N GLN A 460 -28.43 -16.96 -13.30
CA GLN A 460 -28.36 -15.51 -13.44
C GLN A 460 -26.97 -15.05 -13.88
N PHE A 461 -25.92 -15.81 -13.56
CA PHE A 461 -24.58 -15.58 -14.08
C PHE A 461 -24.58 -15.61 -15.60
N GLU A 462 -25.09 -16.68 -16.24
CA GLU A 462 -25.10 -16.82 -17.70
C GLU A 462 -25.79 -15.64 -18.38
N ARG A 463 -27.01 -15.28 -17.94
CA ARG A 463 -27.74 -14.10 -18.46
C ARG A 463 -26.98 -12.79 -18.27
N THR A 464 -26.26 -12.66 -17.15
CA THR A 464 -25.46 -11.45 -16.84
C THR A 464 -24.25 -11.37 -17.76
N VAL A 465 -23.58 -12.49 -18.01
CA VAL A 465 -22.44 -12.59 -18.94
C VAL A 465 -22.87 -12.31 -20.37
N GLU A 466 -23.96 -12.92 -20.85
CA GLU A 466 -24.51 -12.64 -22.18
C GLU A 466 -24.79 -11.15 -22.38
N LYS A 467 -25.44 -10.52 -21.39
CA LYS A 467 -25.70 -9.08 -21.40
C LYS A 467 -24.40 -8.29 -21.43
N PHE A 468 -23.44 -8.60 -20.57
CA PHE A 468 -22.14 -7.91 -20.53
C PHE A 468 -21.40 -8.02 -21.87
N LEU A 469 -21.30 -9.23 -22.43
CA LEU A 469 -20.64 -9.48 -23.71
C LEU A 469 -21.33 -8.74 -24.86
N SER A 470 -22.67 -8.64 -24.85
CA SER A 470 -23.41 -7.88 -25.87
C SER A 470 -23.10 -6.37 -25.88
N LEU A 471 -22.62 -5.83 -24.75
CA LEU A 471 -22.28 -4.42 -24.60
C LEU A 471 -20.79 -4.14 -24.89
N LEU A 472 -19.92 -5.15 -24.75
CA LEU A 472 -18.46 -4.97 -24.75
C LEU A 472 -17.93 -4.29 -26.00
N ASP A 473 -18.27 -4.78 -27.20
CA ASP A 473 -17.73 -4.23 -28.45
C ASP A 473 -18.13 -2.76 -28.67
N SER A 474 -19.39 -2.43 -28.40
CA SER A 474 -19.89 -1.06 -28.49
C SER A 474 -19.24 -0.16 -27.44
N HIS A 475 -19.07 -0.65 -26.22
CA HIS A 475 -18.43 0.09 -25.13
C HIS A 475 -16.97 0.43 -25.46
N ILE A 476 -16.18 -0.54 -25.97
CA ILE A 476 -14.80 -0.30 -26.41
C ILE A 476 -14.76 0.82 -27.45
N GLY A 477 -15.65 0.76 -28.45
CA GLY A 477 -15.75 1.78 -29.50
C GLY A 477 -16.15 3.17 -28.99
N GLN A 478 -16.94 3.24 -27.91
CA GLN A 478 -17.40 4.51 -27.32
C GLN A 478 -16.34 5.16 -26.43
N VAL A 479 -15.70 4.40 -25.56
CA VAL A 479 -14.77 4.96 -24.55
C VAL A 479 -13.33 5.09 -25.07
N THR A 480 -13.00 4.42 -26.17
CA THR A 480 -11.71 4.51 -26.89
C THR A 480 -10.49 4.42 -25.95
N ARG A 481 -9.76 5.52 -25.73
CA ARG A 481 -8.54 5.58 -24.90
C ARG A 481 -8.78 5.12 -23.46
N LYS A 482 -9.97 5.37 -22.89
CA LYS A 482 -10.30 4.91 -21.54
C LYS A 482 -10.32 3.38 -21.42
N PHE A 483 -10.58 2.67 -22.53
CA PHE A 483 -10.55 1.20 -22.53
C PHE A 483 -9.15 0.65 -22.34
N MET A 484 -8.08 1.43 -22.53
CA MET A 484 -6.73 0.97 -22.19
C MET A 484 -6.65 0.59 -20.71
N GLU A 485 -7.20 1.44 -19.83
CA GLU A 485 -7.29 1.20 -18.38
C GLU A 485 -8.33 0.15 -18.03
N GLU A 486 -9.56 0.31 -18.52
CA GLU A 486 -10.63 -0.66 -18.22
C GLU A 486 -10.26 -2.06 -18.73
N GLY A 487 -9.57 -2.16 -19.85
CA GLY A 487 -9.11 -3.40 -20.48
C GLY A 487 -8.14 -4.17 -19.61
N TYR A 488 -7.07 -3.54 -19.09
CA TYR A 488 -6.17 -4.27 -18.20
C TYR A 488 -6.83 -4.61 -16.86
N HIS A 489 -7.72 -3.77 -16.31
CA HIS A 489 -8.50 -4.11 -15.11
C HIS A 489 -9.40 -5.34 -15.33
N ILE A 490 -10.10 -5.39 -16.48
CA ILE A 490 -10.94 -6.54 -16.87
C ILE A 490 -10.07 -7.79 -17.04
N SER A 491 -8.96 -7.69 -17.78
CA SER A 491 -8.06 -8.82 -18.03
C SER A 491 -7.49 -9.37 -16.72
N ILE A 492 -6.94 -8.52 -15.85
CA ILE A 492 -6.37 -8.95 -14.56
C ILE A 492 -7.47 -9.60 -13.70
N SER A 493 -8.65 -9.00 -13.60
CA SER A 493 -9.76 -9.54 -12.79
C SER A 493 -10.25 -10.89 -13.32
N ASN A 494 -10.36 -11.07 -14.63
CA ASN A 494 -10.75 -12.34 -15.24
C ASN A 494 -9.72 -13.44 -14.99
N ILE A 495 -8.43 -13.12 -15.12
CA ILE A 495 -7.38 -14.10 -14.86
C ILE A 495 -7.36 -14.45 -13.36
N ILE A 496 -7.57 -13.47 -12.46
CA ILE A 496 -7.65 -13.72 -11.01
C ILE A 496 -8.83 -14.67 -10.68
N ALA A 497 -9.97 -14.47 -11.34
CA ALA A 497 -11.11 -15.38 -11.20
C ALA A 497 -10.79 -16.79 -11.74
N ALA A 498 -10.06 -16.89 -12.86
CA ALA A 498 -9.65 -18.17 -13.43
C ALA A 498 -8.69 -18.96 -12.51
N ILE A 499 -7.81 -18.27 -11.76
CA ILE A 499 -6.98 -18.89 -10.72
C ILE A 499 -7.68 -18.97 -9.35
N GLY A 500 -8.96 -18.63 -9.28
CA GLY A 500 -9.82 -18.85 -8.10
C GLY A 500 -9.60 -17.87 -6.95
N PHE A 501 -9.26 -16.61 -7.22
CA PHE A 501 -9.10 -15.55 -6.22
C PHE A 501 -8.11 -15.92 -5.08
N GLY A 502 -7.00 -16.56 -5.45
CA GLY A 502 -5.98 -17.00 -4.50
C GLY A 502 -6.36 -18.26 -3.70
N SER A 503 -7.42 -18.96 -4.08
CA SER A 503 -7.77 -20.25 -3.48
C SER A 503 -6.77 -21.34 -3.91
N GLY A 504 -6.13 -21.99 -2.93
CA GLY A 504 -5.31 -23.18 -3.16
C GLY A 504 -6.10 -24.38 -3.70
N ASP A 505 -7.44 -24.34 -3.63
CA ASP A 505 -8.29 -25.38 -4.16
C ASP A 505 -8.52 -25.31 -5.68
N ASN A 506 -8.17 -24.19 -6.31
CA ASN A 506 -8.34 -24.00 -7.74
C ASN A 506 -7.44 -24.97 -8.55
N PRO A 507 -7.96 -25.61 -9.62
CA PRO A 507 -7.20 -26.60 -10.39
C PRO A 507 -5.93 -26.02 -11.02
N VAL A 508 -5.95 -24.79 -11.54
CA VAL A 508 -4.76 -24.13 -12.11
C VAL A 508 -3.71 -23.91 -11.02
N THR A 509 -4.13 -23.37 -9.87
CA THR A 509 -3.26 -23.11 -8.72
C THR A 509 -2.62 -24.40 -8.20
N LYS A 510 -3.37 -25.50 -8.09
CA LYS A 510 -2.83 -26.82 -7.71
C LYS A 510 -1.75 -27.29 -8.69
N LEU A 511 -2.03 -27.22 -10.00
CA LEU A 511 -1.09 -27.68 -11.03
C LEU A 511 0.21 -26.86 -11.02
N MET A 512 0.15 -25.56 -10.74
CA MET A 512 1.33 -24.71 -10.57
C MET A 512 2.15 -25.11 -9.34
N MET A 513 1.50 -25.35 -8.19
CA MET A 513 2.19 -25.72 -6.94
C MET A 513 2.84 -27.12 -6.99
N HIS A 514 2.18 -28.09 -7.61
CA HIS A 514 2.72 -29.45 -7.74
C HIS A 514 3.93 -29.54 -8.66
N SER A 515 3.98 -28.70 -9.69
CA SER A 515 5.13 -28.65 -10.61
C SER A 515 6.41 -28.15 -9.90
N SER A 516 6.27 -27.28 -8.90
CA SER A 516 7.38 -26.76 -8.10
C SER A 516 7.98 -27.78 -7.11
N THR A 517 7.19 -28.78 -6.68
CA THR A 517 7.61 -29.79 -5.68
C THR A 517 8.30 -31.02 -6.30
N HIS A 518 8.06 -31.30 -7.58
CA HIS A 518 8.75 -32.38 -8.30
C HIS A 518 10.24 -32.10 -8.58
N ASN A 519 10.73 -30.87 -8.36
CA ASN A 519 12.15 -30.54 -8.48
C ASN A 519 12.96 -30.77 -7.19
N THR A 520 12.34 -31.17 -6.06
CA THR A 520 13.05 -31.27 -4.77
C THR A 520 12.86 -32.55 -3.93
N SER A 521 12.02 -33.52 -4.33
CA SER A 521 12.01 -34.82 -3.63
C SER A 521 11.31 -35.93 -4.40
N GLU A 522 12.09 -36.89 -4.89
CA GLU A 522 11.63 -38.26 -5.16
C GLU A 522 11.36 -38.96 -3.82
N ASP A 523 10.16 -38.81 -3.26
CA ASP A 523 9.55 -39.80 -2.36
C ASP A 523 8.21 -39.27 -1.85
N TYR A 524 7.09 -39.65 -2.47
CA TYR A 524 5.80 -39.86 -1.80
C TYR A 524 4.89 -40.71 -2.71
N MET A 525 4.93 -42.01 -2.48
CA MET A 525 3.92 -42.97 -2.94
C MET A 525 2.62 -42.76 -2.15
N GLY A 526 1.48 -42.62 -2.83
CA GLY A 526 0.17 -43.00 -2.25
C GLY A 526 -0.94 -41.94 -2.16
N GLY A 527 -0.92 -40.86 -2.95
CA GLY A 527 -2.08 -39.99 -3.13
C GLY A 527 -2.76 -40.24 -4.48
N THR A 528 -4.07 -40.48 -4.50
CA THR A 528 -4.87 -40.76 -5.71
C THR A 528 -4.70 -39.64 -6.75
N GLN A 529 -3.94 -39.90 -7.84
CA GLN A 529 -3.70 -38.95 -8.93
C GLN A 529 -4.98 -38.45 -9.64
N ASN A 530 -6.13 -39.09 -9.42
CA ASN A 530 -7.39 -38.80 -10.12
C ASN A 530 -8.09 -37.49 -9.69
N ASP A 531 -7.75 -36.91 -8.53
CA ASP A 531 -8.43 -35.70 -8.02
C ASP A 531 -7.75 -34.38 -8.44
N LEU A 532 -6.54 -34.46 -9.01
CA LEU A 532 -5.73 -33.30 -9.41
C LEU A 532 -6.04 -32.78 -10.82
N SER A 533 -6.75 -33.57 -11.64
CA SER A 533 -6.89 -33.33 -13.08
C SER A 533 -8.28 -32.90 -13.53
N GLN A 534 -9.29 -32.93 -12.67
CA GLN A 534 -10.66 -32.57 -13.05
C GLN A 534 -10.88 -31.06 -12.83
N PRO A 535 -11.14 -30.28 -13.90
CA PRO A 535 -11.49 -28.87 -13.77
C PRO A 535 -12.78 -28.74 -12.98
N THR A 536 -12.79 -27.89 -11.96
CA THR A 536 -14.00 -27.60 -11.20
C THR A 536 -14.99 -26.82 -12.07
N THR A 537 -16.29 -26.98 -11.82
CA THR A 537 -17.33 -26.21 -12.51
C THR A 537 -17.14 -24.70 -12.31
N ALA A 538 -16.72 -24.27 -11.11
CA ALA A 538 -16.39 -22.88 -10.82
C ALA A 538 -15.27 -22.34 -11.73
N PHE A 539 -14.21 -23.13 -11.95
CA PHE A 539 -13.15 -22.79 -12.89
C PHE A 539 -13.69 -22.65 -14.32
N ARG A 540 -14.54 -23.59 -14.78
CA ARG A 540 -15.13 -23.53 -16.14
C ARG A 540 -15.97 -22.29 -16.38
N TYR A 541 -16.71 -21.81 -15.39
CA TYR A 541 -17.44 -20.54 -15.51
C TYR A 541 -16.51 -19.32 -15.60
N ALA A 542 -15.42 -19.30 -14.83
CA ALA A 542 -14.42 -18.24 -14.91
C ALA A 542 -13.67 -18.27 -16.26
N GLU A 543 -13.30 -19.46 -16.73
CA GLU A 543 -12.68 -19.68 -18.04
C GLU A 543 -13.61 -19.26 -19.18
N TYR A 544 -14.90 -19.62 -19.11
CA TYR A 544 -15.92 -19.20 -20.07
C TYR A 544 -16.00 -17.67 -20.18
N LEU A 545 -16.10 -16.97 -19.05
CA LEU A 545 -16.12 -15.50 -19.04
C LEU A 545 -14.82 -14.93 -19.63
N ASN A 546 -13.66 -15.40 -19.16
CA ASN A 546 -12.36 -14.92 -19.61
C ASN A 546 -12.18 -15.08 -21.13
N ASN A 547 -12.44 -16.28 -21.65
CA ASN A 547 -12.24 -16.59 -23.07
C ASN A 547 -13.27 -15.87 -23.94
N SER A 548 -14.52 -15.74 -23.50
CA SER A 548 -15.55 -14.99 -24.24
C SER A 548 -15.22 -13.49 -24.38
N VAL A 549 -14.67 -12.88 -23.32
CA VAL A 549 -14.19 -11.49 -23.36
C VAL A 549 -13.00 -11.38 -24.31
N LEU A 550 -12.03 -12.28 -24.16
CA LEU A 550 -10.83 -12.31 -25.01
C LEU A 550 -11.19 -12.49 -26.48
N GLU A 551 -12.17 -13.33 -26.83
CA GLU A 551 -12.63 -13.49 -28.22
C GLU A 551 -13.13 -12.18 -28.83
N ILE A 552 -13.90 -11.37 -28.08
CA ILE A 552 -14.41 -10.08 -28.56
C ILE A 552 -13.23 -9.10 -28.72
N VAL A 553 -12.35 -9.04 -27.73
CA VAL A 553 -11.17 -8.16 -27.76
C VAL A 553 -10.25 -8.49 -28.95
N LEU A 554 -9.95 -9.77 -29.18
CA LEU A 554 -9.09 -10.21 -30.28
C LEU A 554 -9.71 -10.00 -31.67
N LYS A 555 -11.04 -9.87 -31.78
CA LYS A 555 -11.72 -9.53 -33.05
C LYS A 555 -11.56 -8.05 -33.42
N ARG A 556 -11.18 -7.18 -32.47
CA ARG A 556 -10.94 -5.74 -32.72
C ARG A 556 -9.56 -5.49 -33.32
N ILE A 557 -9.32 -6.10 -34.48
CA ILE A 557 -8.06 -6.02 -35.20
C ILE A 557 -7.75 -4.56 -35.58
N GLY A 558 -6.56 -4.08 -35.21
CA GLY A 558 -6.11 -2.71 -35.47
C GLY A 558 -6.57 -1.67 -34.44
N ASP A 559 -7.41 -2.04 -33.46
CA ASP A 559 -7.75 -1.15 -32.35
C ASP A 559 -6.60 -1.12 -31.33
N LEU A 560 -5.93 0.02 -31.21
CA LEU A 560 -4.77 0.16 -30.34
C LEU A 560 -5.17 0.19 -28.86
N ASN A 561 -6.43 0.53 -28.55
CA ASN A 561 -6.90 0.66 -27.18
C ASN A 561 -7.06 -0.69 -26.47
N VAL A 562 -7.09 -1.79 -27.23
CA VAL A 562 -7.18 -3.14 -26.65
C VAL A 562 -5.82 -3.77 -26.36
N LEU A 563 -4.71 -3.14 -26.76
CA LEU A 563 -3.38 -3.73 -26.61
C LEU A 563 -2.95 -3.95 -25.16
N PRO A 564 -3.27 -3.08 -24.18
CA PRO A 564 -2.99 -3.36 -22.77
C PRO A 564 -3.66 -4.65 -22.27
N PHE A 565 -4.91 -4.91 -22.68
CA PHE A 565 -5.61 -6.17 -22.37
C PHE A 565 -4.85 -7.37 -22.94
N VAL A 566 -4.45 -7.31 -24.21
CA VAL A 566 -3.71 -8.38 -24.89
C VAL A 566 -2.33 -8.59 -24.25
N HIS A 567 -1.66 -7.51 -23.86
CA HIS A 567 -0.39 -7.55 -23.15
C HIS A 567 -0.50 -8.30 -21.82
N VAL A 568 -1.45 -7.94 -20.96
CA VAL A 568 -1.71 -8.66 -19.69
C VAL A 568 -1.99 -10.14 -19.92
N THR A 569 -2.83 -10.46 -20.92
CA THR A 569 -3.16 -11.85 -21.27
C THR A 569 -1.89 -12.64 -21.65
N LEU A 570 -0.99 -12.05 -22.43
CA LEU A 570 0.26 -12.68 -22.84
C LEU A 570 1.29 -12.80 -21.71
N VAL A 571 1.33 -11.86 -20.77
CA VAL A 571 2.14 -11.99 -19.55
C VAL A 571 1.70 -13.21 -18.76
N TYR A 572 0.39 -13.37 -18.55
CA TYR A 572 -0.15 -14.55 -17.86
C TYR A 572 0.12 -15.85 -18.62
N LEU A 573 -0.11 -15.88 -19.93
CA LEU A 573 0.21 -17.07 -20.74
C LEU A 573 1.69 -17.41 -20.71
N HIS A 574 2.58 -16.40 -20.72
CA HIS A 574 4.00 -16.63 -20.62
C HIS A 574 4.38 -17.30 -19.30
N HIS A 575 3.79 -16.86 -18.19
CA HIS A 575 3.98 -17.50 -16.89
C HIS A 575 3.43 -18.93 -16.88
N ILE A 576 2.17 -19.14 -17.28
CA ILE A 576 1.56 -20.47 -17.27
C ILE A 576 2.26 -21.45 -18.22
N SER A 577 2.83 -20.96 -19.33
CA SER A 577 3.57 -21.80 -20.28
C SER A 577 4.80 -22.51 -19.67
N GLN A 578 5.21 -22.14 -18.46
CA GLN A 578 6.27 -22.80 -17.70
C GLN A 578 5.77 -24.07 -16.95
N PHE A 579 4.46 -24.30 -16.96
CA PHE A 579 3.78 -25.39 -16.26
C PHE A 579 2.96 -26.21 -17.28
N ASP A 580 3.50 -27.33 -17.75
CA ASP A 580 2.91 -28.12 -18.84
C ASP A 580 1.44 -28.53 -18.57
N ASN A 581 1.15 -29.02 -17.36
CA ASN A 581 -0.20 -29.47 -17.00
C ASN A 581 -1.20 -28.31 -16.93
N ALA A 582 -0.79 -27.17 -16.36
CA ALA A 582 -1.65 -25.98 -16.30
C ALA A 582 -1.88 -25.39 -17.70
N THR A 583 -0.87 -25.42 -18.55
CA THR A 583 -0.96 -25.04 -19.96
C THR A 583 -1.96 -25.93 -20.70
N ALA A 584 -1.84 -27.24 -20.57
CA ALA A 584 -2.74 -28.19 -21.21
C ALA A 584 -4.21 -27.98 -20.80
N LEU A 585 -4.45 -27.67 -19.52
CA LEU A 585 -5.79 -27.39 -19.00
C LEU A 585 -6.43 -26.16 -19.65
N LEU A 586 -5.69 -25.06 -19.76
CA LEU A 586 -6.18 -23.79 -20.34
C LEU A 586 -6.22 -23.81 -21.86
N ALA A 587 -5.30 -24.53 -22.51
CA ALA A 587 -5.14 -24.48 -23.95
C ALA A 587 -6.36 -25.00 -24.73
N LEU A 588 -7.14 -25.91 -24.13
CA LEU A 588 -8.34 -26.49 -24.76
C LEU A 588 -9.43 -25.45 -25.05
N GLY A 589 -9.66 -24.52 -24.11
CA GLY A 589 -10.70 -23.49 -24.24
C GLY A 589 -10.22 -22.20 -24.88
N PHE A 590 -8.91 -22.01 -25.01
CA PHE A 590 -8.31 -20.72 -25.35
C PHE A 590 -8.46 -20.39 -26.86
N PRO A 591 -8.79 -19.13 -27.23
CA PRO A 591 -9.05 -18.73 -28.62
C PRO A 591 -7.76 -18.51 -29.45
N TRP A 592 -6.93 -19.55 -29.59
CA TRP A 592 -5.63 -19.50 -30.26
C TRP A 592 -5.68 -18.94 -31.69
N GLN A 593 -6.73 -19.28 -32.45
CA GLN A 593 -6.85 -18.81 -33.83
C GLN A 593 -7.06 -17.29 -33.93
N LEU A 594 -7.83 -16.71 -33.02
CA LEU A 594 -8.01 -15.25 -32.98
C LEU A 594 -6.73 -14.56 -32.50
N LEU A 595 -6.02 -15.16 -31.53
CA LEU A 595 -4.75 -14.64 -31.05
C LEU A 595 -3.73 -14.62 -32.20
N ASN A 596 -3.63 -15.73 -32.95
CA ASN A 596 -2.79 -15.84 -34.13
C ASN A 596 -3.06 -14.72 -35.17
N ILE A 597 -4.34 -14.46 -35.50
CA ILE A 597 -4.72 -13.39 -36.43
C ILE A 597 -4.30 -12.01 -35.91
N MET A 598 -4.53 -11.74 -34.62
CA MET A 598 -4.11 -10.49 -33.98
C MET A 598 -2.58 -10.32 -34.02
N LEU A 599 -1.83 -11.35 -33.64
CA LEU A 599 -0.37 -11.33 -33.62
C LEU A 599 0.22 -11.11 -35.00
N ASN A 600 -0.24 -11.83 -36.03
CA ASN A 600 0.22 -11.62 -37.39
C ASN A 600 -0.14 -10.23 -37.93
N THR A 601 -1.28 -9.67 -37.53
CA THR A 601 -1.61 -8.29 -37.90
C THR A 601 -0.66 -7.28 -37.25
N LEU A 602 -0.34 -7.45 -35.97
CA LEU A 602 0.65 -6.63 -35.27
C LEU A 602 2.04 -6.78 -35.90
N LEU A 603 2.42 -8.02 -36.24
CA LEU A 603 3.70 -8.34 -36.86
C LEU A 603 3.85 -7.67 -38.23
N CYS A 604 2.81 -7.67 -39.07
CA CYS A 604 2.79 -6.94 -40.34
C CYS A 604 3.06 -5.44 -40.17
N SER A 605 2.64 -4.85 -39.05
CA SER A 605 2.88 -3.43 -38.73
C SER A 605 4.23 -3.16 -38.07
N TYR A 606 4.94 -4.20 -37.63
CA TYR A 606 6.17 -4.11 -36.84
C TYR A 606 7.38 -4.56 -37.67
N GLY A 607 8.37 -3.66 -37.84
CA GLY A 607 9.43 -3.84 -38.83
C GLY A 607 10.73 -4.51 -38.36
N THR A 608 10.91 -4.85 -37.07
CA THR A 608 12.24 -5.24 -36.52
C THR A 608 12.23 -6.62 -35.84
N LEU A 609 12.34 -7.69 -36.62
CA LEU A 609 12.20 -9.08 -36.13
C LEU A 609 13.25 -9.49 -35.08
N GLU A 610 14.47 -8.97 -35.17
CA GLU A 610 15.56 -9.31 -34.24
C GLU A 610 15.23 -8.98 -32.78
N CYS A 611 14.43 -7.92 -32.54
CA CYS A 611 14.06 -7.50 -31.20
C CYS A 611 13.06 -8.46 -30.53
N ILE A 612 12.15 -9.06 -31.30
CA ILE A 612 11.10 -9.93 -30.76
C ILE A 612 11.58 -11.37 -30.53
N GLU A 613 12.61 -11.81 -31.26
CA GLU A 613 13.25 -13.12 -31.08
C GLU A 613 14.33 -13.11 -29.98
N HIS A 614 14.73 -11.94 -29.50
CA HIS A 614 15.79 -11.81 -28.50
C HIS A 614 15.40 -12.42 -27.13
N ASN A 615 16.33 -13.16 -26.52
CA ASN A 615 16.10 -13.83 -25.24
C ASN A 615 16.00 -12.87 -24.04
N GLY A 616 16.63 -11.69 -24.08
CA GLY A 616 16.49 -10.68 -23.04
C GLY A 616 15.15 -9.95 -23.10
N PHE A 617 14.73 -9.33 -21.99
CA PHE A 617 13.63 -8.36 -21.99
C PHE A 617 13.89 -7.28 -23.04
N PRO A 618 12.89 -6.81 -23.80
CA PRO A 618 13.09 -5.78 -24.82
C PRO A 618 13.64 -4.52 -24.14
N SER A 619 14.95 -4.31 -24.27
CA SER A 619 15.73 -3.51 -23.33
C SER A 619 15.64 -2.01 -23.65
N LEU A 620 15.68 -1.25 -22.55
CA LEU A 620 15.72 0.20 -22.44
C LEU A 620 16.99 0.80 -23.09
N LYS A 621 16.84 1.98 -23.72
CA LYS A 621 17.83 2.75 -24.49
C LYS A 621 18.01 2.31 -25.95
N LYS A 622 17.13 2.81 -26.83
CA LYS A 622 17.48 2.99 -28.25
C LYS A 622 18.43 4.19 -28.44
N ASN A 623 18.42 5.18 -27.53
CA ASN A 623 19.29 6.38 -27.50
C ASN A 623 19.48 6.94 -26.06
N GLU A 624 20.45 7.84 -25.85
CA GLU A 624 20.76 8.49 -24.54
C GLU A 624 19.58 9.25 -23.89
N ASN A 625 18.55 9.60 -24.67
CA ASN A 625 17.40 10.40 -24.23
C ASN A 625 16.06 9.64 -24.16
N ASP A 626 16.02 8.34 -24.45
CA ASP A 626 14.77 7.56 -24.58
C ASP A 626 14.71 6.45 -23.51
N TYR A 627 14.31 6.84 -22.29
CA TYR A 627 14.07 5.91 -21.19
C TYR A 627 12.73 5.19 -21.41
N VAL A 628 12.76 3.85 -21.49
CA VAL A 628 11.54 3.03 -21.61
C VAL A 628 10.88 2.96 -20.25
N ARG A 629 9.84 3.76 -20.08
CA ARG A 629 9.05 3.81 -18.86
C ARG A 629 8.12 2.58 -18.74
N PRO A 630 7.82 2.08 -17.53
CA PRO A 630 6.78 1.07 -17.34
C PRO A 630 5.42 1.52 -17.87
N PHE A 631 4.67 0.60 -18.47
CA PHE A 631 3.29 0.86 -18.84
C PHE A 631 2.40 0.90 -17.60
N THR A 632 1.22 1.51 -17.74
CA THR A 632 0.20 1.49 -16.67
C THR A 632 -0.15 0.06 -16.26
N GLU A 633 -0.30 -0.83 -17.23
CA GLU A 633 -0.58 -2.25 -16.98
C GLU A 633 0.60 -3.00 -16.33
N ASP A 634 1.85 -2.53 -16.48
CA ASP A 634 3.00 -3.12 -15.81
C ASP A 634 2.96 -2.84 -14.30
N TYR A 635 2.67 -1.59 -13.91
CA TYR A 635 2.41 -1.23 -12.52
C TYR A 635 1.19 -1.99 -11.96
N ALA A 636 0.14 -2.13 -12.76
CA ALA A 636 -1.07 -2.84 -12.35
C ALA A 636 -0.81 -4.33 -12.08
N MET A 637 0.05 -5.00 -12.86
CA MET A 637 0.39 -6.41 -12.66
C MET A 637 1.45 -6.66 -11.59
N ARG A 638 2.25 -5.65 -11.21
CA ARG A 638 3.33 -5.80 -10.23
C ARG A 638 2.81 -6.38 -8.92
N GLY A 639 3.53 -7.37 -8.38
CA GLY A 639 3.17 -8.09 -7.15
C GLY A 639 2.28 -9.31 -7.34
N LEU A 640 1.68 -9.50 -8.51
CA LEU A 640 0.99 -10.74 -8.87
C LEU A 640 2.02 -11.81 -9.25
N SER A 641 1.83 -13.05 -8.77
CA SER A 641 2.78 -14.15 -8.97
C SER A 641 3.10 -14.44 -10.44
N TRP A 642 2.16 -14.23 -11.36
CA TRP A 642 2.39 -14.43 -12.79
C TRP A 642 3.21 -13.35 -13.48
N ALA A 643 3.45 -12.22 -12.81
CA ALA A 643 4.26 -11.12 -13.33
C ALA A 643 5.64 -11.07 -12.68
N GLU A 644 5.86 -11.87 -11.63
CA GLU A 644 7.16 -11.98 -10.96
C GLU A 644 8.22 -12.54 -11.90
N GLY A 645 9.42 -11.96 -11.84
CA GLY A 645 10.56 -12.36 -12.68
C GLY A 645 10.48 -11.96 -14.16
N LEU A 646 9.39 -11.33 -14.61
CA LEU A 646 9.29 -10.84 -15.99
C LEU A 646 10.15 -9.59 -16.24
N TYR A 647 10.15 -8.66 -15.29
CA TYR A 647 10.74 -7.34 -15.44
C TYR A 647 12.19 -7.30 -14.92
N PRO A 648 13.10 -6.54 -15.56
CA PRO A 648 14.43 -6.26 -15.01
C PRO A 648 14.37 -5.56 -13.65
N GLU A 649 15.37 -5.76 -12.79
CA GLU A 649 15.43 -5.18 -11.43
C GLU A 649 15.30 -3.64 -11.44
N GLU A 650 15.88 -2.98 -12.44
CA GLU A 650 15.87 -1.52 -12.56
C GLU A 650 14.59 -0.94 -13.16
N TYR A 651 13.63 -1.78 -13.58
CA TYR A 651 12.51 -1.33 -14.40
C TYR A 651 11.55 -0.37 -13.67
N PHE A 652 11.42 -0.53 -12.35
CA PHE A 652 10.51 0.26 -11.52
C PHE A 652 11.26 1.18 -10.52
N LEU A 653 12.58 1.38 -10.68
CA LEU A 653 13.39 2.09 -9.67
C LEU A 653 13.29 3.62 -9.71
N ASP A 654 12.60 4.22 -10.70
CA ASP A 654 12.42 5.68 -10.71
C ASP A 654 11.35 6.11 -9.69
N GLU A 655 11.81 6.39 -8.47
CA GLU A 655 10.96 6.82 -7.34
C GLU A 655 10.36 8.22 -7.52
N ASN A 656 10.82 9.01 -8.51
CA ASN A 656 10.35 10.38 -8.74
C ASN A 656 9.17 10.48 -9.71
N VAL A 657 8.74 9.37 -10.29
CA VAL A 657 7.60 9.33 -11.21
C VAL A 657 6.31 9.51 -10.41
N ASP A 658 5.62 10.64 -10.64
CA ASP A 658 4.34 10.89 -9.98
C ASP A 658 3.21 10.00 -10.55
N GLU A 659 2.10 9.88 -9.79
CA GLU A 659 0.95 9.03 -10.16
C GLU A 659 0.26 9.48 -11.46
N GLU A 660 0.23 10.79 -11.74
CA GLU A 660 -0.41 11.33 -12.94
C GLU A 660 0.42 10.99 -14.18
N GLU A 661 1.73 11.10 -14.06
CA GLU A 661 2.68 10.64 -15.05
C GLU A 661 2.43 9.16 -15.30
N LYS A 662 2.25 8.29 -14.28
CA LYS A 662 2.08 6.82 -14.47
C LYS A 662 0.94 6.50 -15.42
N CYS A 663 -0.14 7.26 -15.32
CA CYS A 663 -1.32 7.14 -16.16
C CYS A 663 -1.17 7.78 -17.56
N GLN A 664 -0.08 8.51 -17.81
CA GLN A 664 0.14 9.23 -19.07
C GLN A 664 0.67 8.32 -20.18
N GLU A 665 -0.18 8.05 -21.17
CA GLU A 665 0.21 7.36 -22.41
C GLU A 665 1.02 8.28 -23.34
N LEU A 666 2.25 7.89 -23.68
CA LEU A 666 3.13 8.56 -24.64
C LEU A 666 3.07 7.89 -26.03
N PRO A 667 3.24 8.64 -27.15
CA PRO A 667 3.24 8.03 -28.49
C PRO A 667 4.30 6.94 -28.71
N SER A 668 5.43 7.02 -28.00
CA SER A 668 6.50 6.01 -28.04
C SER A 668 6.07 4.67 -27.40
N MET A 669 5.22 4.71 -26.38
CA MET A 669 4.75 3.52 -25.64
C MET A 669 3.96 2.57 -26.53
N LEU A 670 3.24 3.09 -27.54
CA LEU A 670 2.50 2.25 -28.46
C LEU A 670 3.41 1.23 -29.19
N LYS A 671 4.51 1.72 -29.77
CA LYS A 671 5.47 0.86 -30.49
C LYS A 671 6.17 -0.11 -29.54
N GLN A 672 6.50 0.36 -28.34
CA GLN A 672 7.10 -0.47 -27.29
C GLN A 672 6.14 -1.59 -26.84
N ARG A 673 4.84 -1.29 -26.73
CA ARG A 673 3.81 -2.27 -26.36
C ARG A 673 3.62 -3.31 -27.44
N GLN A 674 3.58 -2.91 -28.72
CA GLN A 674 3.54 -3.86 -29.85
C GLN A 674 4.76 -4.80 -29.84
N GLU A 675 5.97 -4.24 -29.65
CA GLU A 675 7.21 -5.01 -29.52
C GLU A 675 7.12 -6.02 -28.36
N ARG A 676 6.65 -5.60 -27.18
CA ARG A 676 6.52 -6.46 -26.00
C ARG A 676 5.48 -7.56 -26.17
N ILE A 677 4.34 -7.25 -26.81
CA ILE A 677 3.31 -8.24 -27.15
C ILE A 677 3.88 -9.33 -28.07
N LEU A 678 4.58 -8.95 -29.15
CA LEU A 678 5.17 -9.90 -30.10
C LEU A 678 6.29 -10.72 -29.46
N TRP A 679 7.12 -10.08 -28.64
CA TRP A 679 8.19 -10.72 -27.89
C TRP A 679 7.66 -11.75 -26.87
N LEU A 680 6.61 -11.41 -26.10
CA LEU A 680 5.93 -12.36 -25.22
C LEU A 680 5.33 -13.52 -26.03
N ALA A 681 4.69 -13.22 -27.16
CA ALA A 681 4.08 -14.24 -28.01
C ALA A 681 5.09 -15.25 -28.56
N CYS A 682 6.30 -14.83 -28.94
CA CYS A 682 7.36 -15.75 -29.36
C CYS A 682 7.77 -16.70 -28.22
N ARG A 683 7.85 -16.21 -26.99
CA ARG A 683 8.21 -17.00 -25.80
C ARG A 683 7.11 -17.98 -25.38
N VAL A 684 5.85 -17.58 -25.57
CA VAL A 684 4.68 -18.45 -25.39
C VAL A 684 4.71 -19.54 -26.45
N ALA A 685 4.84 -19.18 -27.73
CA ALA A 685 4.86 -20.12 -28.85
C ALA A 685 5.98 -21.18 -28.73
N ALA A 686 7.12 -20.82 -28.13
CA ALA A 686 8.21 -21.75 -27.87
C ALA A 686 7.87 -22.88 -26.88
N ARG A 687 6.79 -22.75 -26.08
CA ARG A 687 6.41 -23.70 -25.03
C ARG A 687 5.03 -24.34 -25.21
N VAL A 688 4.12 -23.70 -25.97
CA VAL A 688 2.71 -24.14 -26.07
C VAL A 688 2.39 -24.89 -27.36
N SER A 689 3.36 -25.53 -28.00
CA SER A 689 3.11 -26.38 -29.18
C SER A 689 2.11 -27.50 -28.84
N PRO A 690 1.14 -27.83 -29.72
CA PRO A 690 0.94 -27.35 -31.09
C PRO A 690 -0.02 -26.15 -31.21
N TRP A 691 -0.42 -25.54 -30.09
CA TRP A 691 -1.49 -24.54 -30.04
C TRP A 691 -1.12 -23.20 -30.68
N LEU A 692 0.12 -22.75 -30.48
CA LEU A 692 0.70 -21.57 -31.12
C LEU A 692 2.15 -21.87 -31.49
N ILE A 693 2.50 -21.64 -32.74
CA ILE A 693 3.84 -21.90 -33.28
C ILE A 693 4.31 -20.61 -33.96
N PHE A 694 5.56 -20.22 -33.74
CA PHE A 694 6.18 -19.12 -34.45
C PHE A 694 7.21 -19.65 -35.44
N ASN A 695 7.06 -19.29 -36.71
CA ASN A 695 7.99 -19.66 -37.77
C ASN A 695 8.93 -18.49 -38.07
N SER A 696 10.14 -18.51 -37.51
CA SER A 696 11.15 -17.47 -37.72
C SER A 696 11.49 -17.24 -39.19
N SER A 697 11.53 -18.30 -40.02
CA SER A 697 11.90 -18.18 -41.44
C SER A 697 10.86 -17.44 -42.28
N LYS A 698 9.58 -17.58 -41.93
CA LYS A 698 8.47 -16.88 -42.61
C LYS A 698 8.00 -15.64 -41.86
N SER A 699 8.46 -15.48 -40.62
CA SER A 699 8.01 -14.44 -39.70
C SER A 699 6.50 -14.44 -39.57
N GLU A 700 5.93 -15.60 -39.24
CA GLU A 700 4.49 -15.79 -39.09
C GLU A 700 4.19 -16.66 -37.86
N PHE A 701 3.10 -16.32 -37.17
CA PHE A 701 2.48 -17.21 -36.20
C PHE A 701 1.50 -18.15 -36.92
N THR A 702 1.43 -19.41 -36.47
CA THR A 702 0.50 -20.41 -36.96
C THR A 702 -0.11 -21.19 -35.80
N THR A 703 -1.23 -21.87 -36.07
CA THR A 703 -1.87 -22.83 -35.17
C THR A 703 -2.05 -24.14 -35.92
N GLU A 704 -1.77 -25.27 -35.29
CA GLU A 704 -2.16 -26.57 -35.84
C GLU A 704 -3.58 -26.88 -35.36
N ALA A 705 -4.55 -26.30 -36.05
CA ALA A 705 -5.94 -26.41 -35.65
C ALA A 705 -6.44 -27.87 -35.68
N ARG A 706 -6.81 -28.42 -34.51
CA ARG A 706 -7.95 -29.37 -34.45
C ARG A 706 -9.24 -28.55 -34.42
N SER A 707 -9.60 -27.94 -35.55
CA SER A 707 -10.83 -27.14 -35.67
C SER A 707 -12.11 -28.00 -35.78
N ALA A 708 -12.07 -29.30 -35.47
CA ALA A 708 -13.19 -30.21 -35.69
C ALA A 708 -13.93 -30.66 -34.41
N ASP A 709 -13.31 -30.63 -33.23
CA ASP A 709 -13.89 -31.28 -32.04
C ASP A 709 -14.55 -30.32 -31.03
N LEU A 710 -14.27 -29.01 -31.10
CA LEU A 710 -14.70 -28.02 -30.10
C LEU A 710 -16.17 -27.57 -30.20
N GLN A 711 -16.93 -28.01 -31.21
CA GLN A 711 -18.39 -27.82 -31.23
C GLN A 711 -19.15 -28.96 -30.53
N SER A 712 -18.51 -30.12 -30.29
CA SER A 712 -19.18 -31.27 -29.67
C SER A 712 -19.11 -31.29 -28.14
N GLU A 713 -18.14 -30.60 -27.54
CA GLU A 713 -17.96 -30.56 -26.07
C GLU A 713 -18.49 -29.28 -25.41
N ARG A 714 -19.05 -28.32 -26.18
CA ARG A 714 -19.73 -27.13 -25.63
C ARG A 714 -21.16 -27.40 -25.14
N THR A 715 -21.62 -28.65 -25.23
CA THR A 715 -22.89 -29.10 -24.62
C THR A 715 -22.60 -30.12 -23.53
N CYS A 716 -22.28 -29.65 -22.33
CA CYS A 716 -22.58 -30.37 -21.09
C CYS A 716 -22.74 -29.38 -19.94
#